data_AF-A0A1Y1YTW9-F1
#
_entry.id   AF-A0A1Y1YTW9-F1
#
_cell.length_a   1.000
_cell.length_b   1.000
_cell.length_c   1.000
_cell.angle_alpha   90.00
_cell.angle_beta   90.00
_cell.angle_gamma   90.00
#
_symmetry.space_group_name_H-M   'P 1'
#
loop_
_entity.id
_entity.type
_entity.pdbx_description
1 polymer ?
#
loop_
_entity_poly.entity_id
_entity_poly.type
_entity_poly.pdbx_seq_one_letter_code
_entity_poly.pdbx_strand_id
1 'polypeptide(L)'
;MKLTSLLPSISVALLASTASALNPLVIKGNKFFDAVTGDQFFIKGVAYQPSGQTGPNKDPLSNIETCKRDIAYFKDLGLNTIRVYEVDNTLNHDACMSALADAGIYLVLDISTPKYSINRLNPVYDLTLLNHYKKTVDAFANYSNVLGFFAGNEVVNQVNATPAAPMVKASIRDLKQYMKTKERYIPIGYSTSDDATIRVDCGDYFNCGSEDERIDFYGYNLYSWCGDEATFQSSQYAARTEQFATYSAPVFLSEFGCNTNGVRSFHQVKAIFGPDMEDTFSGGIVYEYSEEPNNYGLVTISSDGQVTKRPCYQNLKQELASVNPTILKEASYTPSPERTPSQCPAISATWLASTNIPPTPSEELCASMMNSLKCVYSKKAGTTPNMGKLFTWLCGQTSCTDIAEDGKTGAYGKYSGCTADQRLSYMFNEYYTKNGENPKTCDFQGLGAIVTPSDTIISSSSSSSTETTQTSTTTSSSHSETKKTTSSAKTSETAKSTATSTEKTSESPKGTTESDKTSETHKSDATETNKTSVTEKTSEVQTSTDTEVTSTSSATESEKTVASESESQATSILPSLMLLQRPPPLIRLLRLTKTPPSSLPSLMLLIRSPLLIRLLKLTRLLLLKTVLMNPTVASLPKPIRAPPPPLPSLMISKRLPQLIRLLKLTRPPPLKIILMNSTAASLPKLTRPPQLKPTKLPTTLTSLLELAFPQPLPSPRL
;
A
#
# COMPACT_ATOMS: atom_id res chain seq x y z
N MET A 1 -27.13 49.57 -61.79
CA MET A 1 -25.96 49.01 -61.07
C MET A 1 -26.01 49.42 -59.61
N LYS A 2 -26.19 48.45 -58.69
CA LYS A 2 -25.51 48.34 -57.39
C LYS A 2 -25.90 46.98 -56.78
N LEU A 3 -24.95 46.31 -56.15
CA LEU A 3 -25.06 44.92 -55.68
C LEU A 3 -24.39 44.84 -54.29
N THR A 4 -24.72 43.80 -53.52
CA THR A 4 -24.15 43.47 -52.19
C THR A 4 -24.55 44.45 -51.07
N SER A 5 -24.63 44.06 -49.78
CA SER A 5 -24.49 42.72 -49.18
C SER A 5 -25.43 42.58 -47.97
N LEU A 6 -25.98 41.39 -47.74
CA LEU A 6 -26.64 41.02 -46.48
C LEU A 6 -25.82 39.91 -45.82
N LEU A 7 -25.26 40.20 -44.65
CA LEU A 7 -24.49 39.24 -43.84
C LEU A 7 -25.32 38.85 -42.61
N PRO A 8 -25.70 37.58 -42.44
CA PRO A 8 -26.35 37.13 -41.21
C PRO A 8 -25.31 37.00 -40.09
N SER A 9 -25.54 37.66 -38.95
CA SER A 9 -24.71 37.52 -37.76
C SER A 9 -24.93 36.16 -37.11
N ILE A 10 -24.11 35.16 -37.48
CA ILE A 10 -24.08 33.86 -36.81
C ILE A 10 -23.43 34.03 -35.43
N SER A 11 -24.26 34.25 -34.42
CA SER A 11 -23.84 34.22 -33.01
C SER A 11 -23.51 32.78 -32.60
N VAL A 12 -22.25 32.38 -32.77
CA VAL A 12 -21.75 31.10 -32.24
C VAL A 12 -21.74 31.18 -30.71
N ALA A 13 -22.81 30.68 -30.09
CA ALA A 13 -22.85 30.45 -28.66
C ALA A 13 -21.88 29.31 -28.32
N LEU A 14 -20.65 29.68 -27.93
CA LEU A 14 -19.64 28.74 -27.47
C LEU A 14 -20.06 28.19 -26.10
N LEU A 15 -20.94 27.19 -26.12
CA LEU A 15 -21.23 26.31 -25.00
C LEU A 15 -19.95 25.56 -24.66
N ALA A 16 -19.12 26.18 -23.82
CA ALA A 16 -18.05 25.48 -23.13
C ALA A 16 -18.71 24.43 -22.24
N SER A 17 -18.71 23.18 -22.72
CA SER A 17 -19.08 22.03 -21.92
C SER A 17 -18.05 21.89 -20.81
N THR A 18 -18.32 22.52 -19.67
CA THR A 18 -17.63 22.24 -18.42
C THR A 18 -17.93 20.78 -18.08
N ALA A 19 -17.03 19.88 -18.45
CA ALA A 19 -17.04 18.51 -17.96
C ALA A 19 -17.13 18.60 -16.43
N SER A 20 -18.23 18.10 -15.88
CA SER A 20 -18.46 18.18 -14.44
C SER A 20 -17.53 17.17 -13.79
N ALA A 21 -16.37 17.65 -13.35
CA ALA A 21 -15.38 16.82 -12.66
C ALA A 21 -16.08 15.99 -11.58
N LEU A 22 -15.88 14.68 -11.63
CA LEU A 22 -16.59 13.73 -10.77
C LEU A 22 -16.39 14.11 -9.31
N ASN A 23 -17.46 14.15 -8.52
CA ASN A 23 -17.44 14.70 -7.16
C ASN A 23 -16.33 14.04 -6.32
N PRO A 24 -15.59 14.79 -5.49
CA PRO A 24 -14.71 14.18 -4.50
C PRO A 24 -15.47 13.23 -3.57
N LEU A 25 -14.82 12.14 -3.17
CA LEU A 25 -15.28 11.29 -2.07
C LEU A 25 -14.67 11.78 -0.73
N VAL A 26 -15.46 11.67 0.33
CA VAL A 26 -15.07 11.96 1.72
C VAL A 26 -15.35 10.76 2.61
N ILE A 27 -14.67 10.69 3.76
CA ILE A 27 -14.84 9.62 4.75
C ILE A 27 -15.58 10.16 5.97
N LYS A 28 -16.54 9.39 6.48
CA LYS A 28 -17.18 9.61 7.77
C LYS A 28 -17.35 8.27 8.47
N GLY A 29 -16.72 8.11 9.63
CA GLY A 29 -16.64 6.81 10.30
C GLY A 29 -16.10 5.72 9.35
N ASN A 30 -16.79 4.58 9.30
CA ASN A 30 -16.39 3.44 8.48
C ASN A 30 -16.91 3.45 7.03
N LYS A 31 -17.37 4.60 6.50
CA LYS A 31 -18.03 4.68 5.18
C LYS A 31 -17.53 5.86 4.34
N PHE A 32 -17.47 5.66 3.03
CA PHE A 32 -17.24 6.71 2.03
C PHE A 32 -18.56 7.36 1.61
N PHE A 33 -18.52 8.66 1.27
CA PHE A 33 -19.66 9.42 0.77
C PHE A 33 -19.24 10.37 -0.37
N ASP A 34 -20.16 10.62 -1.31
CA ASP A 34 -20.05 11.71 -2.30
C ASP A 34 -20.15 13.07 -1.60
N ALA A 35 -19.14 13.94 -1.77
CA ALA A 35 -19.05 15.22 -1.05
C ALA A 35 -20.06 16.29 -1.50
N VAL A 36 -20.86 16.03 -2.54
CA VAL A 36 -21.84 16.97 -3.11
C VAL A 36 -23.27 16.44 -2.95
N THR A 37 -23.51 15.14 -3.21
CA THR A 37 -24.85 14.53 -3.06
C THR A 37 -25.08 13.96 -1.66
N GLY A 38 -24.01 13.70 -0.90
CA GLY A 38 -24.05 13.03 0.40
C GLY A 38 -24.47 11.56 0.34
N ASP A 39 -24.43 10.90 -0.82
CA ASP A 39 -24.74 9.47 -0.95
C ASP A 39 -23.56 8.60 -0.54
N GLN A 40 -23.83 7.49 0.17
CA GLN A 40 -22.81 6.49 0.49
C GLN A 40 -22.24 5.88 -0.79
N PHE A 41 -20.91 5.88 -0.91
CA PHE A 41 -20.21 5.28 -2.03
C PHE A 41 -19.78 3.84 -1.71
N PHE A 42 -20.20 2.90 -2.56
CA PHE A 42 -19.72 1.52 -2.58
C PHE A 42 -18.81 1.31 -3.79
N ILE A 43 -17.61 0.77 -3.56
CA ILE A 43 -16.64 0.44 -4.60
C ILE A 43 -17.15 -0.78 -5.38
N LYS A 44 -17.51 -0.59 -6.65
CA LYS A 44 -17.70 -1.66 -7.66
C LYS A 44 -16.53 -1.55 -8.65
N GLY A 45 -15.42 -2.25 -8.38
CA GLY A 45 -14.16 -2.00 -9.12
C GLY A 45 -13.47 -3.21 -9.75
N VAL A 46 -12.40 -2.92 -10.50
CA VAL A 46 -11.47 -3.91 -11.06
C VAL A 46 -10.01 -3.45 -10.94
N ALA A 47 -9.09 -4.40 -10.75
CA ALA A 47 -7.65 -4.19 -10.86
C ALA A 47 -7.24 -4.02 -12.33
N TYR A 48 -6.43 -2.99 -12.63
CA TYR A 48 -6.10 -2.57 -13.99
C TYR A 48 -4.61 -2.26 -14.14
N GLN A 49 -3.83 -3.25 -14.58
CA GLN A 49 -2.39 -3.10 -14.86
C GLN A 49 -1.95 -3.94 -16.09
N PRO A 50 -2.54 -3.73 -17.29
CA PRO A 50 -2.35 -4.60 -18.45
C PRO A 50 -0.90 -4.67 -18.96
N SER A 51 -0.21 -5.78 -18.67
CA SER A 51 1.26 -5.82 -18.71
C SER A 51 1.86 -5.72 -20.12
N GLY A 52 1.15 -6.24 -21.12
CA GLY A 52 1.61 -6.31 -22.51
C GLY A 52 1.21 -5.13 -23.41
N GLN A 53 0.51 -4.12 -22.88
CA GLN A 53 -0.17 -3.09 -23.70
C GLN A 53 0.34 -1.65 -23.46
N THR A 54 1.15 -1.45 -22.44
CA THR A 54 1.71 -0.13 -22.05
C THR A 54 3.12 0.10 -22.59
N GLY A 55 3.75 -0.92 -23.17
CA GLY A 55 5.12 -0.89 -23.69
C GLY A 55 6.16 -1.18 -22.60
N PRO A 56 7.36 -0.57 -22.64
CA PRO A 56 8.37 -0.72 -21.59
C PRO A 56 8.02 0.04 -20.30
N ASN A 57 7.12 1.03 -20.39
CA ASN A 57 6.44 1.59 -19.23
C ASN A 57 5.27 0.67 -18.87
N LYS A 58 4.95 0.53 -17.58
CA LYS A 58 3.82 -0.26 -17.06
C LYS A 58 2.56 0.55 -16.78
N ASP A 59 2.66 1.88 -16.83
CA ASP A 59 1.58 2.83 -16.51
C ASP A 59 0.47 2.85 -17.59
N PRO A 60 -0.75 2.35 -17.29
CA PRO A 60 -1.86 2.33 -18.25
C PRO A 60 -2.63 3.67 -18.30
N LEU A 61 -2.40 4.57 -17.34
CA LEU A 61 -3.05 5.88 -17.27
C LEU A 61 -2.32 6.92 -18.14
N SER A 62 -1.02 6.70 -18.40
CA SER A 62 -0.22 7.52 -19.32
C SER A 62 -0.58 7.33 -20.80
N ASN A 63 -1.27 6.23 -21.17
CA ASN A 63 -1.66 5.93 -22.54
C ASN A 63 -3.17 6.10 -22.75
N ILE A 64 -3.54 7.22 -23.37
CA ILE A 64 -4.93 7.61 -23.58
C ILE A 64 -5.73 6.65 -24.48
N GLU A 65 -5.11 5.97 -25.45
CA GLU A 65 -5.84 5.09 -26.37
C GLU A 65 -6.11 3.72 -25.71
N THR A 66 -5.14 3.18 -24.97
CA THR A 66 -5.35 2.01 -24.08
C THR A 66 -6.44 2.31 -23.04
N CYS A 67 -6.34 3.45 -22.35
CA CYS A 67 -7.30 3.89 -21.35
C CYS A 67 -8.73 4.05 -21.91
N LYS A 68 -8.93 4.78 -23.03
CA LYS A 68 -10.25 4.94 -23.67
C LYS A 68 -10.87 3.63 -24.12
N ARG A 69 -10.06 2.73 -24.69
CA ARG A 69 -10.51 1.40 -25.11
C ARG A 69 -11.10 0.63 -23.92
N ASP A 70 -10.37 0.59 -22.82
CA ASP A 70 -10.73 -0.24 -21.66
C ASP A 70 -11.86 0.37 -20.81
N ILE A 71 -11.98 1.71 -20.78
CA ILE A 71 -13.14 2.42 -20.20
C ILE A 71 -14.48 1.93 -20.76
N ALA A 72 -14.56 1.58 -22.05
CA ALA A 72 -15.78 1.04 -22.64
C ALA A 72 -16.22 -0.28 -21.98
N TYR A 73 -15.27 -1.11 -21.55
CA TYR A 73 -15.51 -2.38 -20.87
C TYR A 73 -15.83 -2.16 -19.38
N PHE A 74 -15.20 -1.19 -18.72
CA PHE A 74 -15.56 -0.81 -17.34
C PHE A 74 -17.02 -0.33 -17.25
N LYS A 75 -17.46 0.51 -18.20
CA LYS A 75 -18.85 0.98 -18.30
C LYS A 75 -19.82 -0.16 -18.63
N ASP A 76 -19.43 -1.09 -19.49
CA ASP A 76 -20.25 -2.27 -19.83
C ASP A 76 -20.38 -3.29 -18.67
N LEU A 77 -19.40 -3.34 -17.75
CA LEU A 77 -19.46 -4.08 -16.49
C LEU A 77 -20.26 -3.35 -15.38
N GLY A 78 -20.55 -2.06 -15.54
CA GLY A 78 -21.17 -1.24 -14.49
C GLY A 78 -20.22 -0.88 -13.33
N LEU A 79 -18.92 -0.80 -13.60
CA LEU A 79 -17.91 -0.42 -12.61
C LEU A 79 -17.88 1.10 -12.37
N ASN A 80 -17.52 1.47 -11.15
CA ASN A 80 -17.31 2.86 -10.73
C ASN A 80 -15.88 3.12 -10.20
N THR A 81 -15.01 2.11 -10.16
CA THR A 81 -13.66 2.22 -9.58
C THR A 81 -12.65 1.37 -10.36
N ILE A 82 -11.40 1.82 -10.48
CA ILE A 82 -10.25 0.99 -10.85
C ILE A 82 -9.17 1.04 -9.75
N ARG A 83 -8.41 -0.05 -9.60
CA ARG A 83 -7.15 -0.05 -8.85
C ARG A 83 -5.96 -0.14 -9.81
N VAL A 84 -4.96 0.71 -9.63
CA VAL A 84 -3.69 0.69 -10.38
C VAL A 84 -2.54 0.58 -9.38
N TYR A 85 -1.58 -0.30 -9.66
CA TYR A 85 -0.48 -0.69 -8.77
C TYR A 85 0.85 0.01 -9.09
N GLU A 86 1.02 0.52 -10.31
CA GLU A 86 2.25 1.16 -10.79
C GLU A 86 1.93 2.25 -11.83
N VAL A 87 2.49 3.45 -11.63
CA VAL A 87 2.44 4.59 -12.56
C VAL A 87 3.81 5.27 -12.65
N ASP A 88 4.07 5.96 -13.76
CA ASP A 88 5.24 6.82 -13.91
C ASP A 88 4.87 8.25 -13.52
N ASN A 89 5.25 8.64 -12.30
CA ASN A 89 5.00 9.98 -11.75
C ASN A 89 5.82 11.12 -12.42
N THR A 90 6.46 10.86 -13.56
CA THR A 90 7.06 11.88 -14.44
C THR A 90 6.25 12.16 -15.71
N LEU A 91 5.21 11.37 -15.99
CA LEU A 91 4.33 11.53 -17.16
C LEU A 91 3.07 12.35 -16.85
N ASN A 92 2.26 12.59 -17.88
CA ASN A 92 0.98 13.28 -17.79
C ASN A 92 -0.18 12.27 -17.86
N HIS A 93 -1.14 12.41 -16.94
CA HIS A 93 -2.30 11.51 -16.84
C HIS A 93 -3.63 12.22 -17.12
N ASP A 94 -3.61 13.52 -17.43
CA ASP A 94 -4.80 14.38 -17.51
C ASP A 94 -5.88 13.81 -18.43
N ALA A 95 -5.47 13.32 -19.60
CA ALA A 95 -6.38 12.82 -20.61
C ALA A 95 -7.11 11.54 -20.16
N CYS A 96 -6.41 10.60 -19.49
CA CYS A 96 -7.03 9.37 -19.02
C CYS A 96 -7.84 9.62 -17.75
N MET A 97 -7.33 10.41 -16.81
CA MET A 97 -8.04 10.76 -15.58
C MET A 97 -9.33 11.53 -15.87
N SER A 98 -9.33 12.41 -16.86
CA SER A 98 -10.55 13.07 -17.38
C SER A 98 -11.51 12.06 -18.02
N ALA A 99 -11.02 11.14 -18.86
CA ALA A 99 -11.87 10.12 -19.50
C ALA A 99 -12.49 9.15 -18.47
N LEU A 100 -11.78 8.84 -17.38
CA LEU A 100 -12.29 8.08 -16.23
C LEU A 100 -13.36 8.89 -15.49
N ALA A 101 -13.14 10.18 -15.24
CA ALA A 101 -14.13 11.06 -14.60
C ALA A 101 -15.42 11.19 -15.44
N ASP A 102 -15.31 11.41 -16.76
CA ASP A 102 -16.41 11.42 -17.73
C ASP A 102 -17.15 10.06 -17.83
N ALA A 103 -16.49 8.98 -17.41
CA ALA A 103 -17.08 7.65 -17.31
C ALA A 103 -17.76 7.37 -15.96
N GLY A 104 -17.60 8.23 -14.95
CA GLY A 104 -18.05 8.01 -13.58
C GLY A 104 -17.13 7.08 -12.77
N ILE A 105 -15.86 6.98 -13.15
CA ILE A 105 -14.89 6.02 -12.62
C ILE A 105 -13.83 6.72 -11.76
N TYR A 106 -13.69 6.23 -10.52
CA TYR A 106 -12.68 6.62 -9.56
C TYR A 106 -11.40 5.76 -9.67
N LEU A 107 -10.28 6.33 -9.20
CA LEU A 107 -8.99 5.64 -9.08
C LEU A 107 -8.65 5.41 -7.61
N VAL A 108 -8.29 4.17 -7.26
CA VAL A 108 -7.45 3.83 -6.11
C VAL A 108 -6.05 3.55 -6.63
N LEU A 109 -5.04 4.28 -6.15
CA LEU A 109 -3.67 4.18 -6.65
C LEU A 109 -2.70 3.75 -5.55
N ASP A 110 -1.98 2.66 -5.78
CA ASP A 110 -0.82 2.32 -4.97
C ASP A 110 0.32 3.31 -5.31
N ILE A 111 0.83 4.01 -4.28
CA ILE A 111 1.88 5.03 -4.45
C ILE A 111 3.27 4.38 -4.68
N SER A 112 3.44 3.16 -4.21
CA SER A 112 4.66 2.37 -4.34
C SER A 112 4.82 1.78 -5.73
N THR A 113 6.05 1.58 -6.17
CA THR A 113 6.37 0.79 -7.37
C THR A 113 7.31 -0.38 -7.01
N PRO A 114 7.50 -1.39 -7.87
CA PRO A 114 8.45 -2.48 -7.63
C PRO A 114 9.89 -2.00 -7.36
N LYS A 115 10.24 -0.80 -7.83
CA LYS A 115 11.53 -0.13 -7.58
C LYS A 115 11.52 0.75 -6.32
N TYR A 116 10.38 1.37 -5.99
CA TYR A 116 10.22 2.28 -4.86
C TYR A 116 9.12 1.79 -3.93
N SER A 117 9.45 0.81 -3.09
CA SER A 117 8.57 0.17 -2.11
C SER A 117 9.36 -0.21 -0.85
N ILE A 118 8.65 -0.46 0.26
CA ILE A 118 9.27 -0.95 1.51
C ILE A 118 9.59 -2.43 1.34
N ASN A 119 10.87 -2.79 1.34
CA ASN A 119 11.29 -4.20 1.27
C ASN A 119 10.91 -4.92 2.58
N ARG A 120 9.98 -5.86 2.50
CA ARG A 120 9.43 -6.57 3.68
C ARG A 120 10.44 -7.36 4.54
N LEU A 121 11.60 -7.74 3.98
CA LEU A 121 12.64 -8.50 4.71
C LEU A 121 13.83 -7.64 5.15
N ASN A 122 13.97 -6.44 4.60
CA ASN A 122 14.94 -5.43 5.03
C ASN A 122 14.26 -4.05 4.96
N PRO A 123 13.31 -3.76 5.87
CA PRO A 123 12.46 -2.59 5.77
C PRO A 123 13.26 -1.31 6.01
N VAL A 124 13.02 -0.34 5.16
CA VAL A 124 13.66 0.98 5.13
C VAL A 124 12.60 2.01 4.78
N TYR A 125 12.60 3.14 5.49
CA TYR A 125 11.79 4.31 5.16
C TYR A 125 12.67 5.57 5.14
N ASP A 126 13.22 5.90 3.96
CA ASP A 126 14.14 7.01 3.78
C ASP A 126 13.67 8.08 2.77
N LEU A 127 14.42 9.18 2.68
CA LEU A 127 14.18 10.29 1.77
C LEU A 127 13.96 9.88 0.31
N THR A 128 14.57 8.79 -0.16
CA THR A 128 14.37 8.28 -1.53
C THR A 128 12.91 7.85 -1.72
N LEU A 129 12.36 7.16 -0.73
CA LEU A 129 11.01 6.62 -0.77
C LEU A 129 9.98 7.71 -0.48
N LEU A 130 10.19 8.54 0.55
CA LEU A 130 9.33 9.70 0.84
C LEU A 130 9.22 10.65 -0.36
N ASN A 131 10.32 10.94 -1.05
CA ASN A 131 10.29 11.87 -2.19
C ASN A 131 9.80 11.24 -3.50
N HIS A 132 9.85 9.91 -3.67
CA HIS A 132 9.07 9.25 -4.72
C HIS A 132 7.57 9.30 -4.40
N TYR A 133 7.20 8.98 -3.15
CA TYR A 133 5.82 8.96 -2.68
C TYR A 133 5.14 10.33 -2.82
N LYS A 134 5.84 11.42 -2.42
CA LYS A 134 5.39 12.81 -2.63
C LYS A 134 5.14 13.14 -4.10
N LYS A 135 6.00 12.69 -5.02
CA LYS A 135 5.83 12.93 -6.47
C LYS A 135 4.62 12.23 -7.05
N THR A 136 4.33 10.99 -6.62
CA THR A 136 3.09 10.30 -7.01
C THR A 136 1.86 11.05 -6.49
N VAL A 137 1.91 11.57 -5.25
CA VAL A 137 0.87 12.48 -4.75
C VAL A 137 0.76 13.73 -5.61
N ASP A 138 1.86 14.42 -5.93
CA ASP A 138 1.84 15.68 -6.69
C ASP A 138 1.27 15.52 -8.10
N ALA A 139 1.55 14.40 -8.76
CA ALA A 139 0.99 14.08 -10.07
C ALA A 139 -0.53 13.81 -10.03
N PHE A 140 -1.07 13.29 -8.93
CA PHE A 140 -2.47 12.82 -8.85
C PHE A 140 -3.42 13.63 -7.95
N ALA A 141 -2.91 14.50 -7.07
CA ALA A 141 -3.71 15.18 -6.04
C ALA A 141 -4.84 16.08 -6.58
N ASN A 142 -4.67 16.60 -7.79
CA ASN A 142 -5.60 17.56 -8.41
C ASN A 142 -6.78 16.88 -9.13
N TYR A 143 -6.71 15.58 -9.42
CA TYR A 143 -7.81 14.84 -10.02
C TYR A 143 -8.88 14.53 -8.97
N SER A 144 -10.11 14.98 -9.17
CA SER A 144 -11.20 14.82 -8.18
C SER A 144 -11.62 13.36 -7.99
N ASN A 145 -11.50 12.54 -9.05
CA ASN A 145 -11.84 11.12 -9.06
C ASN A 145 -10.75 10.19 -8.47
N VAL A 146 -9.68 10.71 -7.85
CA VAL A 146 -8.82 9.85 -7.01
C VAL A 146 -9.52 9.64 -5.66
N LEU A 147 -9.97 8.41 -5.40
CA LEU A 147 -10.66 8.00 -4.18
C LEU A 147 -9.69 7.99 -2.99
N GLY A 148 -8.51 7.41 -3.18
CA GLY A 148 -7.55 7.19 -2.11
C GLY A 148 -6.23 6.61 -2.64
N PHE A 149 -5.20 6.69 -1.81
CA PHE A 149 -3.88 6.13 -2.10
C PHE A 149 -3.54 4.96 -1.17
N PHE A 150 -2.95 3.88 -1.69
CA PHE A 150 -2.29 2.87 -0.85
C PHE A 150 -0.81 3.23 -0.63
N ALA A 151 -0.39 3.36 0.63
CA ALA A 151 1.01 3.61 1.01
C ALA A 151 1.89 2.33 1.00
N GLY A 152 1.25 1.17 0.84
CA GLY A 152 1.89 -0.13 0.62
C GLY A 152 0.84 -1.22 0.37
N ASN A 153 1.26 -2.28 -0.34
CA ASN A 153 0.47 -3.47 -0.64
C ASN A 153 1.22 -4.72 -0.15
N GLU A 154 0.58 -5.51 0.72
CA GLU A 154 1.10 -6.76 1.27
C GLU A 154 2.56 -6.69 1.77
N VAL A 155 2.99 -5.53 2.27
CA VAL A 155 4.35 -5.40 2.84
C VAL A 155 4.48 -6.35 4.02
N VAL A 156 3.48 -6.33 4.90
CA VAL A 156 3.32 -7.25 6.02
C VAL A 156 2.44 -8.41 5.58
N ASN A 157 3.04 -9.51 5.10
CA ASN A 157 2.33 -10.68 4.57
C ASN A 157 2.60 -12.00 5.30
N GLN A 158 3.52 -12.02 6.27
CA GLN A 158 3.92 -13.20 7.04
C GLN A 158 4.64 -12.77 8.33
N VAL A 159 4.79 -13.65 9.32
CA VAL A 159 5.36 -13.34 10.65
C VAL A 159 6.69 -12.57 10.59
N ASN A 160 7.65 -13.01 9.77
CA ASN A 160 8.97 -12.35 9.69
C ASN A 160 8.97 -11.01 8.92
N ALA A 161 7.87 -10.67 8.24
CA ALA A 161 7.64 -9.38 7.58
C ALA A 161 6.92 -8.36 8.49
N THR A 162 6.39 -8.78 9.64
CA THR A 162 5.74 -7.85 10.60
C THR A 162 6.64 -6.69 11.05
N PRO A 163 7.98 -6.81 11.19
CA PRO A 163 8.86 -5.66 11.47
C PRO A 163 8.89 -4.58 10.38
N ALA A 164 8.24 -4.77 9.23
CA ALA A 164 8.07 -3.73 8.21
C ALA A 164 6.84 -2.82 8.45
N ALA A 165 5.90 -3.23 9.31
CA ALA A 165 4.69 -2.45 9.62
C ALA A 165 4.96 -1.02 10.13
N PRO A 166 5.98 -0.76 10.98
CA PRO A 166 6.27 0.60 11.47
C PRO A 166 6.67 1.56 10.34
N MET A 167 7.42 1.07 9.35
CA MET A 167 7.84 1.83 8.17
C MET A 167 6.63 2.19 7.30
N VAL A 168 5.64 1.31 7.20
CA VAL A 168 4.37 1.60 6.52
C VAL A 168 3.56 2.64 7.30
N LYS A 169 3.51 2.58 8.64
CA LYS A 169 2.83 3.62 9.44
C LYS A 169 3.52 4.98 9.39
N ALA A 170 4.85 5.03 9.34
CA ALA A 170 5.58 6.28 9.08
C ALA A 170 5.27 6.84 7.68
N SER A 171 5.21 5.98 6.65
CA SER A 171 4.85 6.44 5.31
C SER A 171 3.42 6.95 5.21
N ILE A 172 2.47 6.32 5.92
CA ILE A 172 1.08 6.80 6.09
C ILE A 172 1.08 8.16 6.80
N ARG A 173 1.71 8.30 7.97
CA ARG A 173 1.79 9.56 8.74
C ARG A 173 2.31 10.71 7.89
N ASP A 174 3.45 10.51 7.23
CA ASP A 174 4.13 11.57 6.50
C ASP A 174 3.41 11.91 5.19
N LEU A 175 2.73 10.95 4.55
CA LEU A 175 1.82 11.21 3.44
C LEU A 175 0.55 11.97 3.88
N LYS A 176 -0.06 11.60 5.02
CA LYS A 176 -1.22 12.31 5.58
C LYS A 176 -0.86 13.74 5.99
N GLN A 177 0.35 13.96 6.50
CA GLN A 177 0.88 15.31 6.72
C GLN A 177 1.10 16.06 5.40
N TYR A 178 1.60 15.40 4.36
CA TYR A 178 1.79 16.01 3.04
C TYR A 178 0.46 16.36 2.34
N MET A 179 -0.58 15.51 2.45
CA MET A 179 -1.91 15.78 1.90
C MET A 179 -2.57 17.02 2.53
N LYS A 180 -2.27 17.34 3.79
CA LYS A 180 -2.71 18.59 4.44
C LYS A 180 -2.11 19.86 3.82
N THR A 181 -1.17 19.74 2.86
CA THR A 181 -0.63 20.87 2.07
C THR A 181 -1.30 21.05 0.70
N LYS A 182 -2.25 20.17 0.33
CA LYS A 182 -2.93 20.18 -0.98
C LYS A 182 -4.31 20.83 -0.86
N GLU A 183 -4.87 21.29 -1.98
CA GLU A 183 -6.22 21.89 -2.01
C GLU A 183 -7.32 20.88 -1.64
N ARG A 184 -7.07 19.59 -1.88
CA ARG A 184 -7.93 18.46 -1.52
C ARG A 184 -7.15 17.46 -0.69
N TYR A 185 -7.69 17.08 0.47
CA TYR A 185 -7.20 15.92 1.20
C TYR A 185 -7.69 14.64 0.51
N ILE A 186 -6.76 13.73 0.22
CA ILE A 186 -7.01 12.39 -0.31
C ILE A 186 -6.61 11.42 0.78
N PRO A 187 -7.48 10.46 1.16
CA PRO A 187 -7.19 9.54 2.24
C PRO A 187 -6.03 8.58 1.87
N ILE A 188 -5.25 8.21 2.88
CA ILE A 188 -4.09 7.30 2.76
C ILE A 188 -4.39 5.99 3.49
N GLY A 189 -4.39 4.86 2.78
CA GLY A 189 -4.69 3.54 3.31
C GLY A 189 -3.54 2.53 3.14
N TYR A 190 -3.82 1.28 3.54
CA TYR A 190 -2.95 0.11 3.35
C TYR A 190 -3.75 -1.07 2.81
N SER A 191 -3.14 -1.89 1.94
CA SER A 191 -3.72 -3.13 1.41
C SER A 191 -2.99 -4.35 1.99
N THR A 192 -3.72 -5.29 2.60
CA THR A 192 -3.17 -6.48 3.28
C THR A 192 -3.52 -7.78 2.59
N SER A 193 -2.65 -8.80 2.74
CA SER A 193 -2.96 -10.20 2.49
C SER A 193 -3.79 -10.83 3.63
N ASP A 194 -4.42 -11.98 3.36
CA ASP A 194 -5.20 -12.78 4.31
C ASP A 194 -4.40 -13.88 5.06
N ASP A 195 -3.12 -13.64 5.43
CA ASP A 195 -2.33 -14.64 6.18
C ASP A 195 -2.98 -14.96 7.54
N ALA A 196 -3.34 -16.23 7.73
CA ALA A 196 -4.12 -16.67 8.89
C ALA A 196 -3.44 -16.46 10.26
N THR A 197 -2.12 -16.29 10.27
CA THR A 197 -1.29 -16.13 11.47
C THR A 197 -1.25 -14.67 11.97
N ILE A 198 -1.34 -13.70 11.05
CA ILE A 198 -1.13 -12.27 11.36
C ILE A 198 -2.28 -11.33 10.92
N ARG A 199 -3.28 -11.81 10.17
CA ARG A 199 -4.35 -10.97 9.59
C ARG A 199 -5.21 -10.18 10.59
N VAL A 200 -5.28 -10.62 11.84
CA VAL A 200 -5.96 -9.87 12.92
C VAL A 200 -5.05 -8.75 13.40
N ASP A 201 -3.86 -9.10 13.90
CA ASP A 201 -2.84 -8.16 14.39
C ASP A 201 -2.49 -7.09 13.35
N CYS A 202 -2.41 -7.45 12.06
CA CYS A 202 -2.14 -6.53 10.96
C CYS A 202 -3.22 -5.43 10.86
N GLY A 203 -4.50 -5.81 10.88
CA GLY A 203 -5.61 -4.87 10.84
C GLY A 203 -5.62 -3.96 12.07
N ASP A 204 -5.50 -4.56 13.27
CA ASP A 204 -5.49 -3.79 14.50
C ASP A 204 -4.30 -2.82 14.58
N TYR A 205 -3.10 -3.21 14.14
CA TYR A 205 -1.91 -2.36 14.15
C TYR A 205 -2.06 -1.11 13.26
N PHE A 206 -2.67 -1.26 12.07
CA PHE A 206 -2.92 -0.12 11.17
C PHE A 206 -4.07 0.79 11.64
N ASN A 207 -5.02 0.26 12.42
CA ASN A 207 -6.11 1.02 13.06
C ASN A 207 -5.81 1.47 14.52
N CYS A 208 -4.58 1.26 15.03
CA CYS A 208 -4.16 1.70 16.36
C CYS A 208 -3.25 2.94 16.35
N GLY A 209 -2.96 3.52 17.53
CA GLY A 209 -2.03 4.65 17.67
C GLY A 209 -2.71 6.00 17.44
N SER A 210 -1.91 7.04 17.14
CA SER A 210 -2.44 8.40 16.94
C SER A 210 -3.21 8.55 15.63
N GLU A 211 -4.00 9.61 15.49
CA GLU A 211 -4.88 9.84 14.34
C GLU A 211 -4.13 10.02 13.02
N ASP A 212 -2.95 10.63 13.07
CA ASP A 212 -2.06 10.82 11.94
C ASP A 212 -1.32 9.52 11.53
N GLU A 213 -1.02 8.63 12.48
CA GLU A 213 -0.36 7.34 12.24
C GLU A 213 -1.30 6.23 11.72
N ARG A 214 -2.61 6.35 11.98
CA ARG A 214 -3.61 5.39 11.50
C ARG A 214 -3.83 5.51 9.99
N ILE A 215 -4.19 4.39 9.36
CA ILE A 215 -4.82 4.39 8.04
C ILE A 215 -6.10 5.24 8.03
N ASP A 216 -6.40 5.86 6.87
CA ASP A 216 -7.69 6.46 6.60
C ASP A 216 -8.70 5.45 6.03
N PHE A 217 -8.24 4.37 5.39
CA PHE A 217 -9.04 3.20 4.97
C PHE A 217 -8.19 1.92 4.85
N TYR A 218 -8.85 0.76 4.86
CA TYR A 218 -8.19 -0.55 4.84
C TYR A 218 -8.63 -1.40 3.64
N GLY A 219 -7.67 -1.83 2.84
CA GLY A 219 -7.85 -2.79 1.76
C GLY A 219 -7.56 -4.20 2.25
N TYR A 220 -8.47 -5.14 1.97
CA TYR A 220 -8.32 -6.55 2.30
C TYR A 220 -8.30 -7.42 1.03
N ASN A 221 -7.16 -8.02 0.69
CA ASN A 221 -7.03 -8.94 -0.46
C ASN A 221 -7.59 -10.32 -0.08
N LEU A 222 -8.79 -10.66 -0.57
CA LEU A 222 -9.58 -11.78 -0.03
C LEU A 222 -10.03 -12.80 -1.07
N TYR A 223 -9.22 -13.85 -1.21
CA TYR A 223 -9.41 -14.94 -2.15
C TYR A 223 -10.07 -16.19 -1.53
N SER A 224 -10.60 -16.12 -0.30
CA SER A 224 -11.13 -17.29 0.43
C SER A 224 -12.48 -17.83 -0.06
N TRP A 225 -13.17 -17.12 -0.96
CA TRP A 225 -14.39 -17.61 -1.62
C TRP A 225 -14.04 -18.20 -3.00
N CYS A 226 -14.05 -19.53 -3.11
CA CYS A 226 -13.67 -20.26 -4.33
C CYS A 226 -14.77 -21.24 -4.75
N GLY A 227 -15.26 -21.10 -5.99
CA GLY A 227 -16.30 -21.98 -6.57
C GLY A 227 -17.74 -21.67 -6.11
N ASP A 228 -18.68 -22.38 -6.71
CA ASP A 228 -20.10 -22.00 -6.70
C ASP A 228 -20.83 -22.44 -5.43
N GLU A 229 -20.36 -23.53 -4.80
CA GLU A 229 -20.84 -24.09 -3.53
C GLU A 229 -20.34 -23.31 -2.29
N ALA A 230 -19.47 -22.32 -2.48
CA ALA A 230 -19.00 -21.48 -1.37
C ALA A 230 -20.09 -20.48 -0.94
N THR A 231 -20.22 -20.29 0.37
CA THR A 231 -21.22 -19.43 1.01
C THR A 231 -20.54 -18.38 1.90
N PHE A 232 -21.30 -17.40 2.40
CA PHE A 232 -20.81 -16.40 3.34
C PHE A 232 -20.11 -17.01 4.57
N GLN A 233 -20.58 -18.17 5.04
CA GLN A 233 -19.99 -18.91 6.16
C GLN A 233 -18.79 -19.77 5.71
N SER A 234 -18.92 -20.59 4.66
CA SER A 234 -17.85 -21.54 4.28
C SER A 234 -16.63 -20.86 3.64
N SER A 235 -16.81 -19.69 3.03
CA SER A 235 -15.72 -18.82 2.53
C SER A 235 -14.95 -18.06 3.61
N GLN A 236 -15.32 -18.19 4.90
CA GLN A 236 -14.85 -17.35 6.00
C GLN A 236 -15.26 -15.86 5.92
N TYR A 237 -16.02 -15.40 4.90
CA TYR A 237 -16.43 -13.99 4.78
C TYR A 237 -17.21 -13.49 6.02
N ALA A 238 -18.03 -14.35 6.63
CA ALA A 238 -18.67 -14.08 7.92
C ALA A 238 -17.66 -13.74 9.03
N ALA A 239 -16.61 -14.56 9.18
CA ALA A 239 -15.55 -14.35 10.17
C ALA A 239 -14.63 -13.15 9.84
N ARG A 240 -14.63 -12.64 8.60
CA ARG A 240 -13.99 -11.35 8.25
C ARG A 240 -14.90 -10.18 8.59
N THR A 241 -16.20 -10.32 8.35
CA THR A 241 -17.21 -9.30 8.67
C THR A 241 -17.35 -9.08 10.17
N GLU A 242 -17.31 -10.15 10.97
CA GLU A 242 -17.28 -10.06 12.43
C GLU A 242 -16.02 -9.31 12.93
N GLN A 243 -14.84 -9.59 12.38
CA GLN A 243 -13.59 -8.88 12.72
C GLN A 243 -13.69 -7.35 12.48
N PHE A 244 -14.33 -6.92 11.39
CA PHE A 244 -14.39 -5.50 11.03
C PHE A 244 -15.70 -4.78 11.48
N ALA A 245 -16.58 -5.47 12.23
CA ALA A 245 -17.85 -4.93 12.71
C ALA A 245 -17.70 -3.69 13.63
N THR A 246 -16.60 -3.60 14.38
CA THR A 246 -16.26 -2.47 15.26
C THR A 246 -15.07 -1.63 14.74
N TYR A 247 -14.67 -1.80 13.48
CA TYR A 247 -13.54 -1.08 12.91
C TYR A 247 -13.89 0.40 12.63
N SER A 248 -12.92 1.30 12.83
CA SER A 248 -13.16 2.76 12.88
C SER A 248 -13.05 3.47 11.52
N ALA A 249 -12.32 2.88 10.58
CA ALA A 249 -12.11 3.37 9.22
C ALA A 249 -12.90 2.52 8.20
N PRO A 250 -13.12 2.99 6.96
CA PRO A 250 -13.71 2.19 5.91
C PRO A 250 -12.83 0.99 5.56
N VAL A 251 -13.47 -0.16 5.37
CA VAL A 251 -12.83 -1.40 4.89
C VAL A 251 -13.47 -1.78 3.55
N PHE A 252 -12.68 -2.26 2.59
CA PHE A 252 -13.20 -2.86 1.35
C PHE A 252 -12.29 -4.01 0.89
N LEU A 253 -12.82 -4.88 0.03
CA LEU A 253 -11.99 -5.92 -0.58
C LEU A 253 -11.13 -5.30 -1.68
N SER A 254 -9.85 -5.04 -1.41
CA SER A 254 -8.92 -4.37 -2.35
C SER A 254 -8.55 -5.26 -3.54
N GLU A 255 -8.70 -6.57 -3.36
CA GLU A 255 -8.71 -7.62 -4.38
C GLU A 255 -9.68 -8.72 -3.96
N PHE A 256 -10.47 -9.26 -4.88
CA PHE A 256 -11.22 -10.50 -4.68
C PHE A 256 -11.44 -11.25 -6.01
N GLY A 257 -11.78 -12.55 -5.94
CA GLY A 257 -12.17 -13.36 -7.10
C GLY A 257 -11.26 -14.56 -7.39
N CYS A 258 -11.17 -15.49 -6.44
CA CYS A 258 -10.43 -16.75 -6.54
C CYS A 258 -10.65 -17.49 -7.87
N ASN A 259 -9.58 -17.98 -8.50
CA ASN A 259 -9.64 -18.68 -9.81
C ASN A 259 -9.35 -20.20 -9.76
N THR A 260 -9.16 -20.79 -8.57
CA THR A 260 -8.76 -22.22 -8.43
C THR A 260 -9.77 -23.21 -9.01
N ASN A 261 -11.05 -22.83 -9.07
CA ASN A 261 -12.16 -23.73 -9.40
C ASN A 261 -12.68 -23.51 -10.84
N GLY A 262 -11.83 -22.99 -11.75
CA GLY A 262 -12.15 -22.80 -13.16
C GLY A 262 -12.82 -21.47 -13.48
N VAL A 263 -13.92 -21.49 -14.24
CA VAL A 263 -14.62 -20.27 -14.67
C VAL A 263 -15.34 -19.63 -13.48
N ARG A 264 -14.83 -18.49 -13.02
CA ARG A 264 -15.35 -17.75 -11.87
C ARG A 264 -16.79 -17.29 -12.09
N SER A 265 -17.69 -17.69 -11.19
CA SER A 265 -19.11 -17.29 -11.13
C SER A 265 -19.34 -15.93 -10.47
N PHE A 266 -18.44 -15.53 -9.55
CA PHE A 266 -18.52 -14.30 -8.76
C PHE A 266 -19.69 -14.21 -7.75
N HIS A 267 -20.29 -15.33 -7.33
CA HIS A 267 -21.39 -15.37 -6.36
C HIS A 267 -21.15 -14.56 -5.07
N GLN A 268 -19.89 -14.40 -4.63
CA GLN A 268 -19.51 -13.56 -3.50
C GLN A 268 -19.96 -12.10 -3.61
N VAL A 269 -20.19 -11.59 -4.82
CA VAL A 269 -20.71 -10.23 -5.07
C VAL A 269 -22.05 -10.01 -4.34
N LYS A 270 -22.92 -11.04 -4.26
CA LYS A 270 -24.19 -10.96 -3.53
C LYS A 270 -24.01 -10.77 -2.02
N ALA A 271 -22.94 -11.29 -1.43
CA ALA A 271 -22.60 -11.05 -0.03
C ALA A 271 -21.97 -9.66 0.16
N ILE A 272 -20.98 -9.31 -0.68
CA ILE A 272 -20.21 -8.05 -0.61
C ILE A 272 -21.11 -6.80 -0.68
N PHE A 273 -22.15 -6.83 -1.52
CA PHE A 273 -23.10 -5.73 -1.72
C PHE A 273 -24.51 -6.08 -1.23
N GLY A 274 -24.62 -6.95 -0.24
CA GLY A 274 -25.88 -7.35 0.38
C GLY A 274 -25.84 -7.27 1.91
N PRO A 275 -26.95 -7.62 2.59
CA PRO A 275 -27.08 -7.50 4.05
C PRO A 275 -26.02 -8.24 4.88
N ASP A 276 -25.36 -9.25 4.29
CA ASP A 276 -24.24 -9.96 4.91
C ASP A 276 -23.03 -9.05 5.19
N MET A 277 -22.77 -8.03 4.36
CA MET A 277 -21.52 -7.22 4.44
C MET A 277 -21.71 -5.70 4.31
N GLU A 278 -22.84 -5.20 3.80
CA GLU A 278 -22.97 -3.79 3.36
C GLU A 278 -22.85 -2.71 4.47
N ASP A 279 -23.00 -3.07 5.76
CA ASP A 279 -22.68 -2.12 6.83
C ASP A 279 -21.16 -1.99 7.08
N THR A 280 -20.43 -3.11 6.97
CA THR A 280 -19.03 -3.23 7.38
C THR A 280 -18.06 -2.96 6.23
N PHE A 281 -18.34 -3.50 5.04
CA PHE A 281 -17.49 -3.36 3.85
C PHE A 281 -18.08 -2.36 2.86
N SER A 282 -17.26 -1.42 2.38
CA SER A 282 -17.60 -0.44 1.34
C SER A 282 -17.47 -0.99 -0.08
N GLY A 283 -17.83 -2.27 -0.30
CA GLY A 283 -17.70 -2.95 -1.58
C GLY A 283 -16.34 -3.63 -1.81
N GLY A 284 -15.92 -3.74 -3.07
CA GLY A 284 -14.67 -4.40 -3.44
C GLY A 284 -14.27 -4.32 -4.91
N ILE A 285 -13.05 -4.77 -5.19
CA ILE A 285 -12.34 -4.66 -6.47
C ILE A 285 -11.95 -6.06 -6.97
N VAL A 286 -12.39 -6.43 -8.17
CA VAL A 286 -12.07 -7.73 -8.78
C VAL A 286 -10.63 -7.76 -9.29
N TYR A 287 -9.87 -8.80 -8.92
CA TYR A 287 -8.58 -9.09 -9.50
C TYR A 287 -8.72 -10.08 -10.67
N GLU A 288 -8.42 -9.76 -11.93
CA GLU A 288 -8.06 -8.47 -12.52
C GLU A 288 -8.64 -8.32 -13.95
N TYR A 289 -8.41 -7.17 -14.60
CA TYR A 289 -8.97 -6.87 -15.92
C TYR A 289 -8.37 -7.72 -17.04
N SER A 290 -7.05 -7.62 -17.27
CA SER A 290 -6.35 -8.35 -18.34
C SER A 290 -5.98 -9.76 -17.92
N GLU A 291 -5.96 -10.68 -18.90
CA GLU A 291 -5.41 -12.02 -18.70
C GLU A 291 -3.88 -11.98 -18.75
N GLU A 292 -3.28 -12.21 -17.59
CA GLU A 292 -1.85 -12.40 -17.39
C GLU A 292 -1.57 -13.90 -17.11
N PRO A 293 -0.30 -14.37 -17.04
CA PRO A 293 0.03 -15.80 -16.81
C PRO A 293 -0.49 -16.43 -15.50
N ASN A 294 -1.10 -15.63 -14.63
CA ASN A 294 -1.76 -16.03 -13.38
C ASN A 294 -3.20 -16.55 -13.59
N ASN A 295 -3.76 -16.40 -14.80
CA ASN A 295 -5.14 -16.75 -15.19
C ASN A 295 -6.25 -15.95 -14.47
N TYR A 296 -6.00 -14.71 -14.04
CA TYR A 296 -6.95 -13.86 -13.30
C TYR A 296 -7.75 -12.86 -14.15
N GLY A 297 -7.58 -12.81 -15.47
CA GLY A 297 -8.22 -11.80 -16.32
C GLY A 297 -9.74 -11.94 -16.47
N LEU A 298 -10.40 -10.83 -16.81
CA LEU A 298 -11.75 -10.78 -17.35
C LEU A 298 -11.76 -10.70 -18.88
N VAL A 299 -10.69 -10.15 -19.48
CA VAL A 299 -10.50 -10.05 -20.94
C VAL A 299 -9.11 -10.54 -21.35
N THR A 300 -8.99 -11.11 -22.55
CA THR A 300 -7.68 -11.21 -23.23
C THR A 300 -7.48 -9.99 -24.12
N ILE A 301 -6.24 -9.56 -24.31
CA ILE A 301 -5.88 -8.42 -25.16
C ILE A 301 -4.74 -8.83 -26.10
N SER A 302 -4.98 -8.82 -27.41
CA SER A 302 -3.97 -9.18 -28.41
C SER A 302 -2.97 -8.04 -28.68
N SER A 303 -1.88 -8.34 -29.39
CA SER A 303 -0.77 -7.40 -29.65
C SER A 303 -1.14 -6.21 -30.55
N ASP A 304 -2.25 -6.28 -31.27
CA ASP A 304 -2.89 -5.18 -32.00
C ASP A 304 -3.82 -4.31 -31.13
N GLY A 305 -4.02 -4.71 -29.87
CA GLY A 305 -4.89 -4.06 -28.91
C GLY A 305 -6.35 -4.50 -28.94
N GLN A 306 -6.74 -5.50 -29.74
CA GLN A 306 -8.11 -6.02 -29.73
C GLN A 306 -8.42 -6.76 -28.41
N VAL A 307 -9.51 -6.37 -27.76
CA VAL A 307 -9.96 -6.93 -26.48
C VAL A 307 -11.05 -7.98 -26.70
N THR A 308 -10.90 -9.16 -26.10
CA THR A 308 -11.87 -10.27 -26.16
C THR A 308 -12.34 -10.65 -24.75
N LYS A 309 -13.66 -10.69 -24.54
CA LYS A 309 -14.28 -11.00 -23.24
C LYS A 309 -14.16 -12.49 -22.92
N ARG A 310 -13.61 -12.85 -21.75
CA ARG A 310 -13.60 -14.23 -21.24
C ARG A 310 -14.97 -14.58 -20.62
N PRO A 311 -15.33 -15.87 -20.43
CA PRO A 311 -16.65 -16.24 -19.87
C PRO A 311 -16.96 -15.59 -18.51
N CYS A 312 -15.95 -15.51 -17.64
CA CYS A 312 -16.04 -14.88 -16.31
C CYS A 312 -16.41 -13.38 -16.35
N TYR A 313 -16.20 -12.67 -17.47
CA TYR A 313 -16.67 -11.30 -17.67
C TYR A 313 -18.20 -11.22 -17.59
N GLN A 314 -18.91 -12.14 -18.24
CA GLN A 314 -20.37 -12.12 -18.29
C GLN A 314 -20.97 -12.50 -16.94
N ASN A 315 -20.33 -13.44 -16.23
CA ASN A 315 -20.70 -13.81 -14.86
C ASN A 315 -20.58 -12.58 -13.94
N LEU A 316 -19.43 -11.89 -13.95
CA LEU A 316 -19.24 -10.66 -13.16
C LEU A 316 -20.28 -9.58 -13.51
N LYS A 317 -20.56 -9.38 -14.81
CA LYS A 317 -21.56 -8.40 -15.27
C LYS A 317 -22.95 -8.71 -14.71
N GLN A 318 -23.37 -9.97 -14.73
CA GLN A 318 -24.68 -10.41 -14.22
C GLN A 318 -24.74 -10.24 -12.70
N GLU A 319 -23.71 -10.65 -11.98
CA GLU A 319 -23.63 -10.49 -10.52
C GLU A 319 -23.66 -9.02 -10.09
N LEU A 320 -22.83 -8.15 -10.70
CA LEU A 320 -22.80 -6.71 -10.40
C LEU A 320 -24.10 -5.97 -10.73
N ALA A 321 -24.84 -6.44 -11.74
CA ALA A 321 -26.16 -5.94 -12.10
C ALA A 321 -27.28 -6.48 -11.18
N SER A 322 -27.07 -7.60 -10.50
CA SER A 322 -28.03 -8.18 -9.55
C SER A 322 -28.06 -7.50 -8.18
N VAL A 323 -26.99 -6.75 -7.82
CA VAL A 323 -26.81 -6.17 -6.48
C VAL A 323 -27.05 -4.65 -6.42
N ASN A 324 -27.93 -4.25 -5.50
CA ASN A 324 -28.32 -2.88 -5.21
C ASN A 324 -28.25 -2.63 -3.69
N PRO A 325 -27.08 -2.26 -3.15
CA PRO A 325 -26.89 -2.08 -1.71
C PRO A 325 -27.63 -0.84 -1.17
N THR A 326 -27.86 -0.82 0.15
CA THR A 326 -28.56 0.26 0.84
C THR A 326 -27.72 1.54 0.89
N ILE A 327 -28.07 2.53 0.06
CA ILE A 327 -27.37 3.83 0.02
C ILE A 327 -27.83 4.72 1.18
N LEU A 328 -26.96 4.93 2.17
CA LEU A 328 -27.19 5.88 3.26
C LEU A 328 -26.88 7.32 2.84
N LYS A 329 -27.53 8.31 3.47
CA LYS A 329 -27.17 9.72 3.35
C LYS A 329 -26.24 10.17 4.47
N GLU A 330 -25.13 10.79 4.12
CA GLU A 330 -24.06 11.27 5.03
C GLU A 330 -24.61 12.11 6.18
N ALA A 331 -25.50 13.06 5.89
CA ALA A 331 -26.15 13.93 6.88
C ALA A 331 -27.03 13.18 7.90
N SER A 332 -27.52 11.98 7.56
CA SER A 332 -28.30 11.11 8.46
C SER A 332 -27.47 10.03 9.14
N TYR A 333 -26.35 9.63 8.53
CA TYR A 333 -25.46 8.61 9.06
C TYR A 333 -24.66 9.15 10.25
N THR A 334 -24.79 8.45 11.37
CA THR A 334 -23.98 8.63 12.59
C THR A 334 -23.19 7.34 12.80
N PRO A 335 -21.85 7.38 12.86
CA PRO A 335 -21.05 6.20 13.18
C PRO A 335 -21.43 5.62 14.54
N SER A 336 -21.44 4.28 14.67
CA SER A 336 -21.64 3.64 15.98
C SER A 336 -20.52 4.07 16.95
N PRO A 337 -20.84 4.39 18.22
CA PRO A 337 -19.81 4.71 19.23
C PRO A 337 -18.90 3.52 19.55
N GLU A 338 -19.25 2.30 19.10
CA GLU A 338 -18.44 1.08 19.21
C GLU A 338 -17.38 0.98 18.11
N ARG A 339 -17.46 1.79 17.03
CA ARG A 339 -16.49 1.80 15.92
C ARG A 339 -15.25 2.64 16.29
N THR A 340 -14.48 2.19 17.27
CA THR A 340 -13.32 2.88 17.83
C THR A 340 -11.98 2.42 17.23
N PRO A 341 -10.91 3.24 17.26
CA PRO A 341 -9.56 2.80 16.93
C PRO A 341 -9.15 1.56 17.72
N SER A 342 -8.44 0.64 17.06
CA SER A 342 -7.97 -0.61 17.64
C SER A 342 -6.92 -0.38 18.72
N GLN A 343 -6.77 -1.33 19.64
CA GLN A 343 -5.59 -1.41 20.48
C GLN A 343 -4.42 -1.95 19.65
N CYS A 344 -3.21 -1.44 19.86
CA CYS A 344 -2.05 -1.99 19.16
C CYS A 344 -1.75 -3.41 19.66
N PRO A 345 -1.52 -4.39 18.77
CA PRO A 345 -1.10 -5.72 19.18
C PRO A 345 0.18 -5.70 20.01
N ALA A 346 0.25 -6.57 21.01
CA ALA A 346 1.46 -6.77 21.80
C ALA A 346 2.49 -7.60 21.01
N ILE A 347 3.77 -7.36 21.26
CA ILE A 347 4.85 -8.20 20.72
C ILE A 347 4.65 -9.65 21.19
N SER A 348 4.63 -10.59 20.25
CA SER A 348 4.34 -12.01 20.48
C SER A 348 5.30 -12.89 19.66
N ALA A 349 4.98 -14.18 19.52
CA ALA A 349 5.70 -15.08 18.61
C ALA A 349 5.28 -14.90 17.14
N THR A 350 4.09 -14.32 16.89
CA THR A 350 3.49 -14.11 15.56
C THR A 350 3.54 -12.65 15.11
N TRP A 351 3.49 -11.71 16.05
CA TRP A 351 3.55 -10.28 15.80
C TRP A 351 4.83 -9.67 16.37
N LEU A 352 5.67 -9.14 15.49
CA LEU A 352 6.99 -8.60 15.85
C LEU A 352 7.11 -7.08 15.64
N ALA A 353 6.05 -6.37 15.25
CA ALA A 353 6.13 -4.94 14.96
C ALA A 353 6.07 -4.08 16.22
N SER A 354 7.08 -3.23 16.43
CA SER A 354 7.07 -2.21 17.50
C SER A 354 5.97 -1.17 17.25
N THR A 355 5.42 -0.61 18.32
CA THR A 355 4.50 0.54 18.24
C THR A 355 5.23 1.87 18.07
N ASN A 356 6.55 1.92 18.30
CA ASN A 356 7.37 3.06 17.91
C ASN A 356 7.69 2.98 16.41
N ILE A 357 7.49 4.08 15.68
CA ILE A 357 7.65 4.15 14.23
C ILE A 357 8.80 5.10 13.82
N PRO A 358 9.38 4.98 12.62
CA PRO A 358 10.45 5.88 12.17
C PRO A 358 10.07 7.37 12.25
N PRO A 359 10.99 8.26 12.64
CA PRO A 359 10.78 9.71 12.52
C PRO A 359 10.70 10.11 11.04
N THR A 360 10.07 11.25 10.74
CA THR A 360 9.94 11.76 9.37
C THR A 360 11.32 12.01 8.72
N PRO A 361 11.63 11.40 7.56
CA PRO A 361 12.85 11.66 6.82
C PRO A 361 13.07 13.16 6.52
N SER A 362 14.21 13.72 6.96
CA SER A 362 14.50 15.15 6.92
C SER A 362 15.69 15.48 6.03
N GLU A 363 15.44 16.22 4.94
CA GLU A 363 16.48 16.68 4.01
C GLU A 363 17.52 17.57 4.69
N GLU A 364 17.07 18.47 5.57
CA GLU A 364 17.94 19.38 6.33
C GLU A 364 18.90 18.62 7.24
N LEU A 365 18.41 17.61 7.98
CA LEU A 365 19.22 16.79 8.87
C LEU A 365 20.23 15.96 8.08
N CYS A 366 19.84 15.37 6.96
CA CYS A 366 20.71 14.55 6.13
C CYS A 366 21.74 15.40 5.35
N ALA A 367 21.38 16.60 4.90
CA ALA A 367 22.33 17.55 4.31
C ALA A 367 23.33 18.07 5.34
N SER A 368 22.86 18.47 6.54
CA SER A 368 23.73 18.90 7.66
C SER A 368 24.67 17.77 8.11
N MET A 369 24.22 16.52 8.10
CA MET A 369 25.07 15.36 8.31
C MET A 369 26.15 15.23 7.23
N MET A 370 25.78 15.19 5.95
CA MET A 370 26.73 15.08 4.82
C MET A 370 27.78 16.20 4.82
N ASN A 371 27.36 17.42 5.13
CA ASN A 371 28.21 18.60 5.26
C ASN A 371 29.31 18.48 6.32
N SER A 372 29.07 17.70 7.37
CA SER A 372 30.02 17.51 8.49
C SER A 372 31.11 16.47 8.21
N LEU A 373 30.97 15.69 7.13
CA LEU A 373 31.82 14.53 6.86
C LEU A 373 33.15 14.95 6.20
N LYS A 374 34.22 14.21 6.53
CA LYS A 374 35.55 14.28 5.90
C LYS A 374 35.78 13.16 4.88
N CYS A 375 35.03 12.06 4.98
CA CYS A 375 35.04 10.97 4.01
C CYS A 375 33.59 10.65 3.61
N VAL A 376 33.32 10.59 2.31
CA VAL A 376 31.97 10.34 1.77
C VAL A 376 32.00 9.22 0.74
N TYR A 377 30.86 8.57 0.52
CA TYR A 377 30.70 7.65 -0.61
C TYR A 377 30.62 8.43 -1.92
N SER A 378 31.45 8.03 -2.89
CA SER A 378 31.53 8.61 -4.23
C SER A 378 31.24 7.54 -5.27
N LYS A 379 30.22 7.78 -6.10
CA LYS A 379 29.80 6.84 -7.15
C LYS A 379 30.84 6.75 -8.26
N LYS A 380 31.75 5.79 -8.13
CA LYS A 380 32.69 5.39 -9.18
C LYS A 380 31.92 4.97 -10.43
N ALA A 381 32.16 5.65 -11.55
CA ALA A 381 31.49 5.37 -12.82
C ALA A 381 31.63 3.88 -13.21
N GLY A 382 30.52 3.25 -13.57
CA GLY A 382 30.47 1.83 -13.96
C GLY A 382 30.54 0.82 -12.80
N THR A 383 30.53 1.23 -11.53
CA THR A 383 30.52 0.31 -10.38
C THR A 383 29.26 0.47 -9.53
N THR A 384 28.44 -0.58 -9.44
CA THR A 384 27.32 -0.67 -8.48
C THR A 384 27.78 -1.52 -7.28
N PRO A 385 28.09 -0.92 -6.12
CA PRO A 385 28.53 -1.69 -4.96
C PRO A 385 27.38 -2.49 -4.35
N ASN A 386 27.72 -3.63 -3.73
CA ASN A 386 26.76 -4.37 -2.91
C ASN A 386 26.62 -3.65 -1.55
N MET A 387 25.66 -2.71 -1.47
CA MET A 387 25.42 -1.87 -0.29
C MET A 387 25.24 -2.71 0.98
N GLY A 388 24.50 -3.83 0.91
CA GLY A 388 24.28 -4.73 2.03
C GLY A 388 25.59 -5.27 2.61
N LYS A 389 26.49 -5.81 1.76
CA LYS A 389 27.82 -6.28 2.19
C LYS A 389 28.68 -5.17 2.77
N LEU A 390 28.64 -3.95 2.20
CA LEU A 390 29.36 -2.80 2.74
C LEU A 390 28.85 -2.42 4.14
N PHE A 391 27.53 -2.28 4.32
CA PHE A 391 26.94 -2.00 5.63
C PHE A 391 27.26 -3.10 6.64
N THR A 392 27.09 -4.39 6.29
CA THR A 392 27.44 -5.52 7.17
C THR A 392 28.90 -5.46 7.64
N TRP A 393 29.84 -5.16 6.74
CA TRP A 393 31.25 -5.03 7.10
C TRP A 393 31.50 -3.78 7.97
N LEU A 394 30.95 -2.62 7.61
CA LEU A 394 31.10 -1.37 8.35
C LEU A 394 30.52 -1.45 9.77
N CYS A 395 29.34 -2.07 9.95
CA CYS A 395 28.76 -2.33 11.28
C CYS A 395 29.59 -3.32 12.12
N GLY A 396 30.45 -4.12 11.50
CA GLY A 396 31.47 -4.92 12.18
C GLY A 396 32.73 -4.13 12.57
N GLN A 397 32.96 -2.95 11.98
CA GLN A 397 34.11 -2.09 12.28
C GLN A 397 33.77 -0.89 13.18
N THR A 398 32.56 -0.35 13.12
CA THR A 398 32.10 0.79 13.93
C THR A 398 30.58 0.74 14.18
N SER A 399 30.06 1.61 15.05
CA SER A 399 28.64 1.56 15.44
C SER A 399 27.71 1.97 14.30
N CYS A 400 26.68 1.16 14.04
CA CYS A 400 25.59 1.48 13.13
C CYS A 400 24.35 2.07 13.82
N THR A 401 24.39 2.34 15.14
CA THR A 401 23.24 2.84 15.92
C THR A 401 22.58 4.08 15.33
N ASP A 402 23.37 4.98 14.74
CA ASP A 402 22.88 6.24 14.18
C ASP A 402 22.19 6.10 12.82
N ILE A 403 22.39 5.00 12.10
CA ILE A 403 21.78 4.72 10.78
C ILE A 403 20.78 3.56 10.82
N ALA A 404 20.62 2.92 11.97
CA ALA A 404 19.81 1.72 12.14
C ALA A 404 18.31 1.99 11.96
N GLU A 405 17.62 1.01 11.36
CA GLU A 405 16.17 0.92 11.25
C GLU A 405 15.74 -0.47 11.72
N ASP A 406 15.31 -0.59 12.97
CA ASP A 406 14.80 -1.85 13.51
C ASP A 406 13.35 -1.70 13.94
N GLY A 407 12.44 -2.10 13.06
CA GLY A 407 11.00 -2.11 13.31
C GLY A 407 10.53 -3.18 14.31
N LYS A 408 11.42 -4.07 14.78
CA LYS A 408 11.10 -5.03 15.85
C LYS A 408 11.36 -4.45 17.23
N THR A 409 12.48 -3.77 17.44
CA THR A 409 12.73 -3.05 18.72
C THR A 409 12.12 -1.65 18.72
N GLY A 410 11.83 -1.07 17.56
CA GLY A 410 11.48 0.34 17.42
C GLY A 410 12.68 1.27 17.57
N ALA A 411 13.90 0.78 17.29
CA ALA A 411 15.11 1.56 17.34
C ALA A 411 15.41 2.19 15.98
N TYR A 412 15.37 3.53 15.94
CA TYR A 412 15.65 4.32 14.73
C TYR A 412 16.76 5.32 15.04
N GLY A 413 17.88 5.19 14.34
CA GLY A 413 19.01 6.11 14.46
C GLY A 413 18.67 7.51 13.94
N LYS A 414 19.41 8.54 14.39
CA LYS A 414 19.22 9.94 13.97
C LYS A 414 19.31 10.17 12.45
N TYR A 415 19.99 9.30 11.72
CA TYR A 415 20.17 9.34 10.26
C TYR A 415 19.51 8.15 9.54
N SER A 416 18.61 7.43 10.23
CA SER A 416 17.83 6.31 9.67
C SER A 416 17.14 6.68 8.36
N GLY A 417 16.35 7.76 8.36
CA GLY A 417 15.65 8.28 7.18
C GLY A 417 16.53 8.94 6.10
N CYS A 418 17.86 8.96 6.23
CA CYS A 418 18.73 9.44 5.16
C CYS A 418 18.89 8.39 4.06
N THR A 419 19.15 8.82 2.82
CA THR A 419 19.28 7.87 1.69
C THR A 419 20.42 6.87 1.93
N ALA A 420 20.34 5.69 1.32
CA ALA A 420 21.40 4.67 1.44
C ALA A 420 22.81 5.20 1.11
N ASP A 421 22.95 6.11 0.14
CA ASP A 421 24.23 6.76 -0.21
C ASP A 421 24.74 7.68 0.92
N GLN A 422 23.84 8.43 1.56
CA GLN A 422 24.15 9.31 2.69
C GLN A 422 24.51 8.51 3.94
N ARG A 423 23.76 7.45 4.25
CA ARG A 423 24.08 6.52 5.35
C ARG A 423 25.40 5.79 5.15
N LEU A 424 25.71 5.39 3.90
CA LEU A 424 27.01 4.81 3.58
C LEU A 424 28.15 5.83 3.75
N SER A 425 27.93 7.08 3.36
CA SER A 425 28.87 8.18 3.59
C SER A 425 29.15 8.42 5.07
N TYR A 426 28.11 8.41 5.92
CA TYR A 426 28.29 8.49 7.38
C TYR A 426 29.17 7.36 7.90
N MET A 427 28.89 6.11 7.51
CA MET A 427 29.66 4.95 7.96
C MET A 427 31.11 4.95 7.42
N PHE A 428 31.34 5.47 6.21
CA PHE A 428 32.67 5.72 5.67
C PHE A 428 33.43 6.74 6.52
N ASN A 429 32.78 7.85 6.92
CA ASN A 429 33.36 8.85 7.82
C ASN A 429 33.70 8.27 9.19
N GLU A 430 32.77 7.55 9.83
CA GLU A 430 32.98 6.95 11.14
C GLU A 430 34.16 5.96 11.13
N TYR A 431 34.30 5.15 10.07
CA TYR A 431 35.45 4.28 9.91
C TYR A 431 36.76 5.07 9.67
N TYR A 432 36.72 6.09 8.80
CA TYR A 432 37.87 6.94 8.50
C TYR A 432 38.41 7.68 9.74
N THR A 433 37.54 8.36 10.48
CA THR A 433 37.88 9.05 11.72
C THR A 433 38.35 8.09 12.82
N LYS A 434 37.69 6.92 12.99
CA LYS A 434 38.15 5.88 13.92
C LYS A 434 39.57 5.36 13.61
N ASN A 435 39.97 5.36 12.34
CA ASN A 435 41.31 4.95 11.90
C ASN A 435 42.27 6.14 11.72
N GLY A 436 42.06 7.24 12.46
CA GLY A 436 43.00 8.36 12.54
C GLY A 436 43.12 9.18 11.25
N GLU A 437 42.07 9.22 10.43
CA GLU A 437 41.99 10.01 9.20
C GLU A 437 43.09 9.69 8.17
N ASN A 438 43.58 8.44 8.20
CA ASN A 438 44.53 7.91 7.23
C ASN A 438 43.89 7.84 5.83
N PRO A 439 44.44 8.50 4.79
CA PRO A 439 43.81 8.51 3.47
C PRO A 439 43.47 7.15 2.87
N LYS A 440 44.24 6.10 3.22
CA LYS A 440 43.98 4.72 2.76
C LYS A 440 42.72 4.09 3.34
N THR A 441 42.18 4.60 4.45
CA THR A 441 40.94 4.08 5.07
C THR A 441 39.67 4.78 4.57
N CYS A 442 39.80 5.84 3.75
CA CYS A 442 38.69 6.42 3.00
C CYS A 442 38.56 5.87 1.56
N ASP A 443 39.52 5.07 1.08
CA ASP A 443 39.52 4.60 -0.33
C ASP A 443 38.34 3.66 -0.67
N PHE A 444 38.10 2.65 0.17
CA PHE A 444 37.05 1.63 -0.04
C PHE A 444 37.03 0.99 -1.46
N GLN A 445 38.20 0.72 -2.05
CA GLN A 445 38.40 0.23 -3.44
C GLN A 445 38.09 1.30 -4.52
N GLY A 446 38.35 2.57 -4.17
CA GLY A 446 37.97 3.76 -4.93
C GLY A 446 36.47 4.04 -4.93
N LEU A 447 35.76 3.68 -3.86
CA LEU A 447 34.35 4.01 -3.64
C LEU A 447 34.16 5.17 -2.66
N GLY A 448 35.16 5.50 -1.84
CA GLY A 448 35.11 6.68 -0.98
C GLY A 448 35.97 7.83 -1.51
N ALA A 449 35.65 9.05 -1.07
CA ALA A 449 36.38 10.25 -1.40
C ALA A 449 36.57 11.12 -0.14
N ILE A 450 37.78 11.63 0.05
CA ILE A 450 38.09 12.60 1.09
C ILE A 450 37.58 13.96 0.63
N VAL A 451 36.85 14.65 1.50
CA VAL A 451 36.25 15.96 1.26
C VAL A 451 36.53 16.89 2.43
N THR A 452 36.42 18.20 2.20
CA THR A 452 36.46 19.20 3.27
C THR A 452 35.04 19.45 3.76
N PRO A 453 34.74 19.38 5.07
CA PRO A 453 33.46 19.79 5.63
C PRO A 453 33.08 21.23 5.24
N SER A 454 31.78 21.51 5.14
CA SER A 454 31.27 22.80 4.66
C SER A 454 30.03 23.27 5.43
N ASP A 455 30.02 24.53 5.84
CA ASP A 455 28.87 25.16 6.50
C ASP A 455 27.71 25.46 5.53
N THR A 456 27.91 25.28 4.22
CA THR A 456 26.90 25.58 3.18
C THR A 456 25.98 24.38 2.96
N ILE A 457 24.69 24.45 3.31
CA ILE A 457 23.73 23.34 3.14
C ILE A 457 23.57 22.98 1.65
N ILE A 458 24.24 21.92 1.21
CA ILE A 458 24.07 21.35 -0.13
C ILE A 458 22.88 20.39 -0.08
N SER A 459 21.69 20.87 -0.48
CA SER A 459 20.57 19.96 -0.77
C SER A 459 20.98 19.05 -1.94
N SER A 460 20.94 17.75 -1.72
CA SER A 460 21.52 16.75 -2.64
C SER A 460 20.60 16.42 -3.81
N SER A 461 20.18 17.45 -4.57
CA SER A 461 19.44 17.30 -5.82
C SER A 461 20.38 17.22 -7.02
N SER A 462 20.35 16.08 -7.72
CA SER A 462 21.03 15.79 -9.00
C SER A 462 22.55 16.01 -9.06
N SER A 463 23.29 14.90 -9.18
CA SER A 463 24.64 14.90 -9.73
C SER A 463 24.60 15.25 -11.23
N SER A 464 25.03 16.45 -11.60
CA SER A 464 25.46 16.78 -12.96
C SER A 464 26.85 17.40 -12.90
N SER A 465 27.76 16.88 -13.71
CA SER A 465 29.17 17.26 -13.72
C SER A 465 29.43 18.40 -14.70
N THR A 466 30.01 19.50 -14.23
CA THR A 466 30.75 20.42 -15.08
C THR A 466 31.99 20.90 -14.33
N GLU A 467 33.16 20.75 -14.93
CA GLU A 467 34.39 21.36 -14.44
C GLU A 467 34.31 22.88 -14.58
N THR A 468 34.87 23.63 -13.63
CA THR A 468 35.38 24.98 -13.93
C THR A 468 36.59 25.27 -13.06
N THR A 469 37.68 25.65 -13.71
CA THR A 469 39.00 25.89 -13.12
C THR A 469 38.97 27.06 -12.12
N GLN A 470 39.81 26.98 -11.08
CA GLN A 470 40.10 28.12 -10.23
C GLN A 470 40.65 29.29 -11.05
N THR A 471 40.12 30.50 -10.84
CA THR A 471 40.87 31.75 -11.03
C THR A 471 40.55 32.67 -9.87
N SER A 472 41.56 33.02 -9.09
CA SER A 472 41.46 33.95 -7.97
C SER A 472 41.57 35.40 -8.45
N THR A 473 40.58 36.22 -8.12
CA THR A 473 40.69 37.69 -8.25
C THR A 473 40.25 38.34 -6.96
N THR A 474 41.21 38.93 -6.25
CA THR A 474 41.00 39.70 -5.03
C THR A 474 40.31 41.03 -5.34
N THR A 475 39.21 41.33 -4.66
CA THR A 475 38.73 42.72 -4.54
C THR A 475 38.18 42.96 -3.14
N SER A 476 38.67 44.00 -2.47
CA SER A 476 38.24 44.42 -1.14
C SER A 476 37.12 45.45 -1.22
N SER A 477 36.15 45.35 -0.30
CA SER A 477 35.31 46.47 0.12
C SER A 477 34.92 46.28 1.60
N SER A 478 34.74 47.39 2.31
CA SER A 478 34.77 47.46 3.78
C SER A 478 33.53 48.11 4.38
N HIS A 479 33.32 47.84 5.68
CA HIS A 479 32.29 48.43 6.56
C HIS A 479 30.84 47.94 6.28
N SER A 480 29.95 47.84 7.27
CA SER A 480 29.95 48.48 8.61
C SER A 480 29.50 47.55 9.74
N GLU A 481 29.92 47.86 10.97
CA GLU A 481 29.27 47.39 12.20
C GLU A 481 27.89 48.06 12.38
N THR A 482 26.94 47.43 13.09
CA THR A 482 26.31 48.02 14.30
C THR A 482 25.58 46.94 15.13
N LYS A 483 25.65 47.04 16.47
CA LYS A 483 24.78 46.48 17.54
C LYS A 483 23.97 45.18 17.27
N LYS A 484 24.14 44.10 18.06
CA LYS A 484 24.08 43.96 19.54
C LYS A 484 22.71 44.31 20.16
N THR A 485 21.93 43.27 20.44
CA THR A 485 21.11 43.18 21.67
C THR A 485 21.34 41.80 22.28
N THR A 486 21.42 41.70 23.62
CA THR A 486 21.75 40.47 24.35
C THR A 486 20.85 40.36 25.57
N SER A 487 20.26 39.21 25.83
CA SER A 487 19.49 38.94 27.05
C SER A 487 19.54 37.45 27.43
N SER A 488 20.58 37.06 28.16
CA SER A 488 20.64 35.76 28.86
C SER A 488 20.08 35.92 30.28
N ALA A 489 19.33 34.92 30.78
CA ALA A 489 18.84 34.91 32.16
C ALA A 489 18.98 33.53 32.84
N LYS A 490 19.37 33.56 34.12
CA LYS A 490 19.72 32.45 35.02
C LYS A 490 19.48 32.92 36.48
N THR A 491 19.28 32.09 37.52
CA THR A 491 19.32 30.60 37.63
C THR A 491 18.33 30.18 38.74
N SER A 492 17.39 29.27 38.45
CA SER A 492 17.29 27.91 39.07
C SER A 492 16.75 27.82 40.52
N GLU A 493 16.65 26.58 41.00
CA GLU A 493 16.52 26.11 42.41
C GLU A 493 15.14 26.04 43.08
N THR A 494 14.84 25.13 44.05
CA THR A 494 15.38 23.79 44.45
C THR A 494 14.43 23.14 45.51
N ALA A 495 14.54 21.81 45.73
CA ALA A 495 14.04 20.94 46.85
C ALA A 495 12.83 20.02 46.51
N LYS A 496 12.87 18.67 46.66
CA LYS A 496 13.15 17.71 47.78
C LYS A 496 11.98 17.56 48.78
N SER A 497 11.66 16.38 49.34
CA SER A 497 12.10 14.96 49.20
C SER A 497 10.99 14.02 49.78
N THR A 498 10.95 12.68 49.65
CA THR A 498 11.68 11.60 50.40
C THR A 498 10.92 10.26 50.04
N ALA A 499 11.44 9.15 49.50
CA ALA A 499 12.45 8.13 49.89
C ALA A 499 11.93 6.92 50.74
N THR A 500 12.59 5.74 50.66
CA THR A 500 12.30 4.35 51.24
C THR A 500 11.45 3.45 50.28
N SER A 501 11.79 2.27 49.73
CA SER A 501 12.70 1.09 49.98
C SER A 501 12.06 -0.06 50.83
N THR A 502 12.39 -1.38 50.77
CA THR A 502 13.40 -2.29 50.12
C THR A 502 12.86 -3.77 50.16
N GLU A 503 13.36 -4.90 49.60
CA GLU A 503 14.53 -5.25 48.74
C GLU A 503 14.33 -6.48 47.77
N LYS A 504 14.29 -7.76 48.23
CA LYS A 504 14.43 -9.02 47.41
C LYS A 504 13.76 -10.28 48.03
N THR A 505 13.53 -11.35 47.24
CA THR A 505 13.88 -12.79 47.53
C THR A 505 13.67 -13.73 46.30
N SER A 506 14.04 -15.02 46.41
CA SER A 506 14.22 -15.97 45.27
C SER A 506 13.79 -17.44 45.53
N GLU A 507 13.68 -18.20 44.42
CA GLU A 507 13.81 -19.69 44.29
C GLU A 507 12.70 -20.68 44.76
N SER A 508 12.87 -21.94 44.31
CA SER A 508 12.07 -23.18 44.48
C SER A 508 13.00 -24.30 45.06
N PRO A 509 12.71 -25.63 45.22
CA PRO A 509 11.65 -26.49 44.60
C PRO A 509 11.14 -27.79 45.35
N LYS A 510 10.29 -28.60 44.67
CA LYS A 510 10.34 -30.12 44.53
C LYS A 510 9.52 -31.09 45.45
N GLY A 511 8.81 -32.06 44.82
CA GLY A 511 8.40 -33.41 45.32
C GLY A 511 6.98 -33.59 45.92
N THR A 512 6.30 -34.75 45.97
CA THR A 512 6.44 -36.10 45.31
C THR A 512 5.21 -37.03 45.62
N THR A 513 4.89 -38.03 44.76
CA THR A 513 4.14 -39.34 45.03
C THR A 513 2.65 -39.30 45.50
N GLU A 514 1.74 -40.31 45.39
CA GLU A 514 1.73 -41.72 44.86
C GLU A 514 0.29 -42.32 44.57
N SER A 515 0.23 -43.39 43.74
CA SER A 515 -0.58 -44.66 43.76
C SER A 515 -2.15 -44.86 43.72
N ASP A 516 -2.54 -45.81 42.82
CA ASP A 516 -3.56 -46.91 42.83
C ASP A 516 -5.13 -46.78 42.74
N LYS A 517 -5.68 -47.13 41.55
CA LYS A 517 -6.44 -48.37 41.14
C LYS A 517 -7.89 -48.77 41.61
N THR A 518 -8.73 -49.09 40.59
CA THR A 518 -9.88 -50.07 40.56
C THR A 518 -11.13 -49.83 41.45
N SER A 519 -12.33 -50.40 41.22
CA SER A 519 -12.83 -51.49 40.33
C SER A 519 -14.25 -51.24 39.73
N GLU A 520 -14.76 -52.16 38.92
CA GLU A 520 -16.04 -52.12 38.16
C GLU A 520 -17.32 -52.48 38.98
N THR A 521 -18.54 -52.26 38.44
CA THR A 521 -19.51 -53.34 38.10
C THR A 521 -20.85 -52.92 37.43
N HIS A 522 -21.13 -53.53 36.25
CA HIS A 522 -22.39 -54.13 35.75
C HIS A 522 -23.74 -53.40 35.40
N LYS A 523 -24.29 -53.88 34.24
CA LYS A 523 -25.71 -54.15 33.82
C LYS A 523 -26.66 -53.01 33.37
N SER A 524 -27.66 -53.25 32.49
CA SER A 524 -27.85 -54.20 31.35
C SER A 524 -29.13 -53.88 30.52
N ASP A 525 -29.27 -54.54 29.35
CA ASP A 525 -30.51 -54.76 28.54
C ASP A 525 -31.08 -53.53 27.77
N ALA A 526 -31.46 -53.51 26.48
CA ALA A 526 -32.14 -54.40 25.49
C ALA A 526 -33.63 -53.98 25.26
N THR A 527 -34.35 -54.21 24.15
CA THR A 527 -34.20 -55.10 22.95
C THR A 527 -35.06 -54.60 21.74
N GLU A 528 -34.99 -55.29 20.59
CA GLU A 528 -36.01 -55.39 19.50
C GLU A 528 -36.35 -54.17 18.60
N THR A 529 -37.03 -54.30 17.44
CA THR A 529 -36.69 -54.94 16.13
C THR A 529 -37.86 -54.80 15.13
N ASN A 530 -37.62 -54.52 13.82
CA ASN A 530 -38.27 -55.27 12.71
C ASN A 530 -37.66 -55.01 11.30
N LYS A 531 -38.08 -55.82 10.30
CA LYS A 531 -37.73 -55.76 8.86
C LYS A 531 -38.79 -54.93 8.07
N THR A 532 -38.88 -54.79 6.73
CA THR A 532 -38.50 -55.53 5.48
C THR A 532 -38.82 -54.55 4.31
N SER A 533 -38.38 -54.57 3.03
CA SER A 533 -37.34 -55.19 2.18
C SER A 533 -37.77 -55.07 0.68
N VAL A 534 -36.88 -54.63 -0.25
CA VAL A 534 -36.83 -55.03 -1.70
C VAL A 534 -38.04 -54.55 -2.59
N THR A 535 -37.98 -54.24 -3.91
CA THR A 535 -37.21 -54.74 -5.10
C THR A 535 -36.90 -53.65 -6.16
N GLU A 536 -36.08 -54.00 -7.16
CA GLU A 536 -35.63 -53.20 -8.33
C GLU A 536 -36.64 -53.11 -9.50
N LYS A 537 -36.36 -52.24 -10.50
CA LYS A 537 -36.33 -52.65 -11.92
C LYS A 537 -35.57 -51.70 -12.87
N THR A 538 -35.00 -52.26 -13.93
CA THR A 538 -34.30 -51.60 -15.05
C THR A 538 -35.13 -51.63 -16.35
N SER A 539 -34.74 -50.83 -17.37
CA SER A 539 -35.07 -51.00 -18.81
C SER A 539 -34.12 -50.16 -19.67
N GLU A 540 -33.97 -50.49 -20.96
CA GLU A 540 -32.82 -50.12 -21.81
C GLU A 540 -33.19 -50.03 -23.32
N VAL A 541 -32.24 -49.59 -24.16
CA VAL A 541 -32.11 -49.79 -25.64
C VAL A 541 -32.82 -48.78 -26.58
N GLN A 542 -32.06 -48.04 -27.42
CA GLN A 542 -31.73 -48.42 -28.82
C GLN A 542 -30.67 -47.47 -29.48
N THR A 543 -30.28 -47.74 -30.73
CA THR A 543 -28.94 -47.46 -31.32
C THR A 543 -28.93 -46.95 -32.76
N SER A 544 -27.87 -46.23 -33.19
CA SER A 544 -27.42 -46.22 -34.62
C SER A 544 -25.95 -45.77 -34.84
N THR A 545 -25.08 -46.76 -35.06
CA THR A 545 -24.03 -46.86 -36.12
C THR A 545 -23.04 -45.73 -36.49
N ASP A 546 -21.75 -46.11 -36.40
CA ASP A 546 -20.68 -46.02 -37.42
C ASP A 546 -19.99 -44.68 -37.80
N THR A 547 -18.66 -44.63 -37.58
CA THR A 547 -17.64 -44.77 -38.66
C THR A 547 -16.27 -45.14 -38.07
N GLU A 548 -15.50 -45.99 -38.75
CA GLU A 548 -14.20 -46.52 -38.35
C GLU A 548 -13.03 -45.83 -39.11
N VAL A 549 -11.96 -45.44 -38.40
CA VAL A 549 -10.59 -45.34 -38.96
C VAL A 549 -9.57 -45.76 -37.90
N THR A 550 -8.62 -46.61 -38.28
CA THR A 550 -7.54 -47.11 -37.42
C THR A 550 -6.22 -46.35 -37.61
N SER A 551 -5.44 -46.18 -36.53
CA SER A 551 -3.97 -46.28 -36.58
C SER A 551 -3.38 -46.40 -35.17
N THR A 552 -2.32 -47.20 -35.04
CA THR A 552 -1.63 -47.50 -33.78
C THR A 552 -0.29 -46.76 -33.69
N SER A 553 0.14 -46.39 -32.48
CA SER A 553 1.39 -46.94 -31.87
C SER A 553 1.85 -46.18 -30.60
N SER A 554 2.69 -46.87 -29.82
CA SER A 554 3.60 -46.35 -28.77
C SER A 554 3.03 -45.39 -27.72
N ALA A 555 2.60 -45.97 -26.59
CA ALA A 555 2.73 -45.31 -25.29
C ALA A 555 4.10 -45.66 -24.68
N THR A 556 4.78 -44.68 -24.08
CA THR A 556 5.85 -44.88 -23.09
C THR A 556 5.74 -43.78 -22.04
N GLU A 557 5.33 -44.16 -20.82
CA GLU A 557 5.33 -43.27 -19.67
C GLU A 557 6.77 -42.93 -19.25
N SER A 558 6.98 -41.70 -18.79
CA SER A 558 8.06 -41.36 -17.87
C SER A 558 7.66 -40.14 -17.05
N GLU A 559 7.13 -40.39 -15.85
CA GLU A 559 6.89 -39.33 -14.88
C GLU A 559 8.19 -38.59 -14.55
N LYS A 560 8.14 -37.26 -14.50
CA LYS A 560 9.19 -36.50 -13.81
C LYS A 560 8.67 -35.19 -13.22
N THR A 561 8.31 -35.26 -11.94
CA THR A 561 8.09 -34.09 -11.09
C THR A 561 9.38 -33.29 -10.93
N VAL A 562 9.34 -32.00 -11.26
CA VAL A 562 10.36 -31.01 -10.90
C VAL A 562 9.63 -29.71 -10.52
N ALA A 563 9.97 -29.13 -9.38
CA ALA A 563 9.45 -27.84 -8.96
C ALA A 563 10.20 -26.69 -9.64
N SER A 564 9.50 -25.61 -9.99
CA SER A 564 10.07 -24.44 -10.65
C SER A 564 10.19 -23.26 -9.70
N GLU A 565 11.32 -23.15 -9.00
CA GLU A 565 11.84 -21.84 -8.59
C GLU A 565 12.31 -21.08 -9.86
N SER A 566 12.18 -19.75 -9.89
CA SER A 566 12.58 -18.96 -11.06
C SER A 566 13.26 -17.64 -10.67
N GLU A 567 14.56 -17.72 -10.38
CA GLU A 567 15.43 -16.54 -10.46
C GLU A 567 15.67 -16.15 -11.93
N SER A 568 15.48 -14.88 -12.27
CA SER A 568 15.74 -14.37 -13.62
C SER A 568 17.07 -13.61 -13.67
N GLN A 569 18.08 -14.20 -14.32
CA GLN A 569 19.31 -13.50 -14.72
C GLN A 569 19.38 -13.42 -16.23
N ALA A 570 19.49 -12.21 -16.77
CA ALA A 570 19.57 -11.97 -18.21
C ALA A 570 21.02 -12.01 -18.71
N THR A 571 21.32 -12.90 -19.66
CA THR A 571 22.59 -12.94 -20.40
C THR A 571 22.39 -12.40 -21.82
N SER A 572 23.34 -11.61 -22.30
CA SER A 572 23.29 -10.98 -23.62
C SER A 572 23.90 -11.87 -24.70
N ILE A 573 23.28 -11.90 -25.89
CA ILE A 573 23.86 -12.49 -27.11
C ILE A 573 23.73 -11.49 -28.26
N LEU A 574 24.86 -11.26 -28.94
CA LEU A 574 25.02 -10.46 -30.15
C LEU A 574 25.26 -11.38 -31.35
N PRO A 575 24.71 -11.09 -32.54
CA PRO A 575 25.20 -11.60 -33.80
C PRO A 575 25.93 -10.50 -34.61
N SER A 576 27.06 -10.86 -35.23
CA SER A 576 27.86 -9.98 -36.11
C SER A 576 27.81 -10.46 -37.57
N LEU A 577 27.82 -9.55 -38.55
CA LEU A 577 28.05 -9.88 -39.96
C LEU A 577 28.73 -8.72 -40.75
N MET A 578 29.24 -9.02 -41.95
CA MET A 578 30.30 -8.28 -42.67
C MET A 578 30.20 -8.53 -44.21
N LEU A 579 30.76 -7.75 -45.16
CA LEU A 579 31.54 -6.48 -45.18
C LEU A 579 31.58 -5.90 -46.62
N LEU A 580 32.02 -4.63 -46.78
CA LEU A 580 32.51 -3.98 -48.04
C LEU A 580 31.45 -3.73 -49.15
N GLN A 581 31.55 -2.75 -50.08
CA GLN A 581 32.68 -1.96 -50.63
C GLN A 581 32.41 -0.42 -50.66
N ARG A 582 33.13 0.39 -51.49
CA ARG A 582 33.18 1.89 -51.45
C ARG A 582 32.95 2.60 -52.81
N PRO A 583 32.44 3.85 -52.83
CA PRO A 583 32.20 4.65 -54.06
C PRO A 583 33.07 5.93 -54.22
N PRO A 584 33.35 6.34 -55.49
CA PRO A 584 33.53 7.73 -55.96
C PRO A 584 32.44 8.07 -57.04
N PRO A 585 32.45 9.21 -57.78
CA PRO A 585 33.28 10.43 -57.75
C PRO A 585 32.43 11.73 -57.57
N LEU A 586 32.74 12.82 -58.29
CA LEU A 586 32.05 14.13 -58.31
C LEU A 586 31.90 14.65 -59.76
N ILE A 587 30.99 15.64 -59.98
CA ILE A 587 31.30 16.92 -60.67
C ILE A 587 30.24 17.98 -60.29
N ARG A 588 30.49 19.27 -60.57
CA ARG A 588 29.92 20.45 -59.87
C ARG A 588 29.69 21.62 -60.86
N LEU A 589 28.93 22.65 -60.42
CA LEU A 589 28.64 23.95 -61.10
C LEU A 589 27.60 23.82 -62.25
N LEU A 590 26.63 24.72 -62.47
CA LEU A 590 26.12 25.97 -61.86
C LEU A 590 24.64 26.15 -62.34
N ARG A 591 23.75 27.09 -61.94
CA ARG A 591 23.82 28.43 -61.30
C ARG A 591 22.41 28.82 -60.77
N LEU A 592 22.32 29.59 -59.67
CA LEU A 592 21.26 30.60 -59.33
C LEU A 592 19.76 30.16 -59.27
N THR A 593 18.90 30.56 -58.32
CA THR A 593 18.91 31.46 -57.14
C THR A 593 18.11 30.79 -55.98
N LYS A 594 17.96 31.28 -54.74
CA LYS A 594 18.30 32.53 -54.03
C LYS A 594 18.40 32.20 -52.52
N THR A 595 19.18 32.93 -51.71
CA THR A 595 19.39 32.63 -50.27
C THR A 595 18.47 33.42 -49.33
N PRO A 596 18.16 32.88 -48.12
CA PRO A 596 17.57 33.63 -46.99
C PRO A 596 18.65 34.47 -46.26
N PRO A 597 18.32 35.17 -45.14
CA PRO A 597 18.67 34.60 -43.83
C PRO A 597 17.75 35.00 -42.62
N SER A 598 18.19 34.58 -41.43
CA SER A 598 17.92 35.14 -40.07
C SER A 598 16.53 35.00 -39.41
N SER A 599 16.44 34.01 -38.52
CA SER A 599 16.09 34.10 -37.08
C SER A 599 15.12 35.19 -36.57
N LEU A 600 14.10 34.77 -35.80
CA LEU A 600 13.50 35.55 -34.71
C LEU A 600 13.22 34.67 -33.47
N PRO A 601 13.41 35.17 -32.23
CA PRO A 601 13.05 34.46 -31.00
C PRO A 601 11.60 34.76 -30.56
N SER A 602 11.00 33.83 -29.82
CA SER A 602 9.65 33.98 -29.25
C SER A 602 9.62 34.99 -28.10
N LEU A 603 9.07 36.18 -28.33
CA LEU A 603 8.90 37.20 -27.30
C LEU A 603 7.61 36.98 -26.49
N MET A 604 7.73 36.42 -25.28
CA MET A 604 6.67 36.40 -24.27
C MET A 604 6.34 37.84 -23.81
N LEU A 605 5.25 38.43 -24.30
CA LEU A 605 4.84 39.78 -23.93
C LEU A 605 3.83 39.76 -22.76
N LEU A 606 4.22 40.30 -21.60
CA LEU A 606 3.34 40.40 -20.44
C LEU A 606 2.21 41.43 -20.67
N ILE A 607 0.96 40.97 -20.78
CA ILE A 607 -0.21 41.86 -20.75
C ILE A 607 -0.57 42.22 -19.29
N ARG A 608 0.18 43.17 -18.71
CA ARG A 608 -0.23 43.85 -17.47
C ARG A 608 -1.31 44.91 -17.76
N SER A 609 -2.55 44.47 -18.00
CA SER A 609 -3.70 45.39 -18.15
C SER A 609 -4.31 45.75 -16.79
N PRO A 610 -4.19 47.01 -16.30
CA PRO A 610 -4.84 47.44 -15.07
C PRO A 610 -6.37 47.52 -15.21
N LEU A 611 -6.91 47.48 -16.43
CA LEU A 611 -8.35 47.46 -16.68
C LEU A 611 -8.99 46.14 -16.21
N LEU A 612 -8.35 45.00 -16.48
CA LEU A 612 -8.90 43.68 -16.14
C LEU A 612 -8.96 43.47 -14.61
N ILE A 613 -7.93 43.94 -13.89
CA ILE A 613 -7.88 43.92 -12.42
C ILE A 613 -8.93 44.86 -11.82
N ARG A 614 -9.23 46.00 -12.47
CA ARG A 614 -10.35 46.86 -12.06
C ARG A 614 -11.71 46.19 -12.30
N LEU A 615 -11.91 45.51 -13.43
CA LEU A 615 -13.14 44.80 -13.75
C LEU A 615 -13.45 43.69 -12.73
N LEU A 616 -12.45 42.84 -12.44
CA LEU A 616 -12.56 41.74 -11.45
C LEU A 616 -12.77 42.25 -10.01
N LYS A 617 -12.25 43.44 -9.67
CA LYS A 617 -12.58 44.09 -8.39
C LYS A 617 -13.99 44.69 -8.37
N LEU A 618 -14.50 45.20 -9.50
CA LEU A 618 -15.85 45.76 -9.58
C LEU A 618 -16.93 44.68 -9.43
N THR A 619 -16.80 43.54 -10.12
CA THR A 619 -17.76 42.43 -10.01
C THR A 619 -17.81 41.85 -8.59
N ARG A 620 -16.65 41.68 -7.95
CA ARG A 620 -16.56 41.23 -6.54
C ARG A 620 -17.15 42.23 -5.55
N LEU A 621 -17.14 43.53 -5.86
CA LEU A 621 -17.75 44.59 -5.02
C LEU A 621 -19.27 44.69 -5.23
N LEU A 622 -19.77 44.42 -6.43
CA LEU A 622 -21.20 44.37 -6.76
C LEU A 622 -21.89 43.18 -6.09
N LEU A 623 -21.29 41.98 -6.17
CA LEU A 623 -21.79 40.76 -5.51
C LEU A 623 -21.85 40.88 -3.98
N LEU A 624 -20.95 41.67 -3.36
CA LEU A 624 -21.00 41.92 -1.91
C LEU A 624 -22.10 42.90 -1.50
N LYS A 625 -22.60 43.75 -2.41
CA LYS A 625 -23.63 44.76 -2.12
C LYS A 625 -25.05 44.21 -2.16
N THR A 626 -25.33 43.18 -2.95
CA THR A 626 -26.66 42.54 -3.00
C THR A 626 -26.98 41.66 -1.79
N VAL A 627 -25.98 41.30 -0.96
CA VAL A 627 -26.15 40.42 0.21
C VAL A 627 -26.42 41.22 1.51
N LEU A 628 -26.24 42.54 1.51
CA LEU A 628 -26.22 43.38 2.72
C LEU A 628 -27.21 44.57 2.70
N MET A 629 -28.43 44.39 2.18
CA MET A 629 -29.51 45.39 2.30
C MET A 629 -30.92 44.79 2.56
N ASN A 630 -31.14 44.24 3.76
CA ASN A 630 -32.44 44.29 4.43
C ASN A 630 -32.26 44.04 5.94
N PRO A 631 -32.72 44.95 6.82
CA PRO A 631 -33.94 44.62 7.57
C PRO A 631 -34.84 45.84 7.91
N THR A 632 -36.15 45.62 7.94
CA THR A 632 -37.12 46.52 8.59
C THR A 632 -37.46 46.01 10.00
N VAL A 633 -37.51 46.93 10.97
CA VAL A 633 -37.81 46.64 12.38
C VAL A 633 -39.23 47.08 12.73
N ALA A 634 -39.95 46.27 13.51
CA ALA A 634 -41.19 46.62 14.20
C ALA A 634 -41.10 46.23 15.69
N SER A 635 -41.89 46.86 16.56
CA SER A 635 -41.55 47.04 17.97
C SER A 635 -42.26 46.16 19.00
N LEU A 636 -41.52 45.87 20.07
CA LEU A 636 -41.89 45.43 21.44
C LEU A 636 -43.31 45.80 21.94
N PRO A 637 -43.87 44.96 22.84
CA PRO A 637 -43.73 45.26 24.27
C PRO A 637 -43.24 44.11 25.18
N LYS A 638 -42.73 44.48 26.36
CA LYS A 638 -42.47 43.67 27.58
C LYS A 638 -43.76 43.61 28.45
N PRO A 639 -43.91 42.80 29.55
CA PRO A 639 -42.87 42.48 30.56
C PRO A 639 -42.98 41.11 31.32
N ILE A 640 -42.29 41.04 32.47
CA ILE A 640 -42.40 40.08 33.60
C ILE A 640 -41.47 38.85 33.57
N ARG A 641 -41.08 38.39 34.77
CA ARG A 641 -39.99 37.46 35.12
C ARG A 641 -40.55 36.35 36.02
N ALA A 642 -40.20 35.08 35.75
CA ALA A 642 -40.60 33.92 36.57
C ALA A 642 -39.44 32.89 36.71
N PRO A 643 -39.49 31.94 37.68
CA PRO A 643 -38.37 31.06 38.05
C PRO A 643 -38.29 29.76 37.21
N PRO A 644 -37.20 28.96 37.34
CA PRO A 644 -37.06 27.69 36.62
C PRO A 644 -37.92 26.55 37.21
N PRO A 645 -38.40 25.59 36.39
CA PRO A 645 -39.18 24.44 36.84
C PRO A 645 -38.30 23.29 37.41
N PRO A 646 -38.86 22.39 38.25
CA PRO A 646 -38.10 21.39 39.02
C PRO A 646 -38.07 19.97 38.41
N LEU A 647 -37.21 19.12 39.00
CA LEU A 647 -37.17 17.67 38.80
C LEU A 647 -38.46 16.96 39.25
N PRO A 648 -38.96 15.95 38.51
CA PRO A 648 -40.00 15.04 38.97
C PRO A 648 -39.42 13.73 39.55
N SER A 649 -39.99 13.27 40.66
CA SER A 649 -39.80 11.91 41.21
C SER A 649 -41.16 11.18 41.32
N LEU A 650 -41.10 9.85 41.38
CA LEU A 650 -42.20 8.87 41.53
C LEU A 650 -43.46 9.33 42.30
N MET A 651 -44.65 8.90 41.85
CA MET A 651 -45.34 7.72 42.43
C MET A 651 -46.67 7.27 41.76
N ILE A 652 -46.74 5.97 41.41
CA ILE A 652 -47.78 4.96 41.71
C ILE A 652 -49.29 5.26 41.48
N SER A 653 -49.93 4.54 40.54
CA SER A 653 -51.03 3.55 40.84
C SER A 653 -51.70 2.88 39.62
N LYS A 654 -51.83 1.53 39.68
CA LYS A 654 -53.00 0.66 39.33
C LYS A 654 -53.62 0.78 37.90
N ARG A 655 -53.92 -0.28 37.14
CA ARG A 655 -54.39 -1.66 37.49
C ARG A 655 -53.87 -2.78 36.54
N LEU A 656 -54.06 -4.03 36.98
CA LEU A 656 -53.89 -5.34 36.31
C LEU A 656 -55.22 -5.80 35.63
N PRO A 657 -55.43 -7.03 35.07
CA PRO A 657 -54.49 -8.13 34.69
C PRO A 657 -54.77 -8.88 33.35
N GLN A 658 -53.77 -9.62 32.83
CA GLN A 658 -53.82 -10.98 32.20
C GLN A 658 -52.44 -11.29 31.57
N LEU A 659 -51.90 -12.51 31.50
CA LEU A 659 -52.26 -13.82 32.08
C LEU A 659 -50.96 -14.59 32.45
N ILE A 660 -51.02 -15.49 33.43
CA ILE A 660 -49.83 -16.24 33.94
C ILE A 660 -49.65 -17.57 33.20
N ARG A 661 -48.44 -17.84 32.68
CA ARG A 661 -47.85 -19.20 32.68
C ARG A 661 -46.32 -19.20 32.48
N LEU A 662 -45.67 -20.17 33.14
CA LEU A 662 -44.23 -20.52 33.10
C LEU A 662 -43.21 -19.40 33.38
N LEU A 663 -42.85 -19.26 34.66
CA LEU A 663 -41.52 -18.85 35.10
C LEU A 663 -40.99 -19.86 36.13
N LYS A 664 -39.89 -20.55 35.84
CA LYS A 664 -39.08 -21.30 36.82
C LYS A 664 -37.71 -21.67 36.23
N LEU A 665 -36.64 -21.24 36.91
CA LEU A 665 -35.23 -21.66 36.73
C LEU A 665 -34.59 -21.21 35.40
N THR A 666 -33.31 -20.81 35.31
CA THR A 666 -32.23 -20.75 36.32
C THR A 666 -31.28 -19.55 36.05
N ARG A 667 -30.40 -19.19 37.01
CA ARG A 667 -29.32 -18.19 36.82
C ARG A 667 -27.95 -18.89 36.63
N PRO A 668 -26.99 -18.32 35.88
CA PRO A 668 -25.62 -18.81 35.80
C PRO A 668 -24.68 -18.19 36.87
N PRO A 669 -23.75 -18.99 37.45
CA PRO A 669 -22.54 -18.52 38.15
C PRO A 669 -21.23 -18.90 37.38
N PRO A 670 -20.03 -18.47 37.82
CA PRO A 670 -18.90 -18.20 36.90
C PRO A 670 -17.75 -19.24 36.86
N LEU A 671 -16.83 -19.07 35.90
CA LEU A 671 -15.59 -19.85 35.74
C LEU A 671 -14.45 -19.40 36.69
N LYS A 672 -13.62 -20.37 37.13
CA LYS A 672 -12.14 -20.28 36.99
C LYS A 672 -11.43 -21.64 37.18
N ILE A 673 -10.53 -21.94 36.24
CA ILE A 673 -9.21 -22.61 36.36
C ILE A 673 -9.03 -23.75 37.38
N ILE A 674 -8.56 -24.91 36.89
CA ILE A 674 -7.44 -25.70 37.48
C ILE A 674 -6.86 -26.67 36.43
N LEU A 675 -5.55 -26.96 36.50
CA LEU A 675 -4.87 -27.97 35.68
C LEU A 675 -4.94 -29.35 36.37
N MET A 676 -4.88 -30.45 35.61
CA MET A 676 -4.31 -31.71 36.11
C MET A 676 -3.50 -32.46 35.04
N ASN A 677 -2.60 -33.32 35.51
CA ASN A 677 -1.54 -33.95 34.74
C ASN A 677 -1.82 -35.44 34.45
N SER A 678 -1.05 -35.98 33.51
CA SER A 678 -1.00 -37.39 33.11
C SER A 678 -0.66 -38.39 34.23
N THR A 679 -1.23 -39.60 34.18
CA THR A 679 -0.48 -40.86 34.41
C THR A 679 -1.02 -42.03 33.57
N ALA A 680 -0.06 -42.82 33.05
CA ALA A 680 -0.06 -44.19 32.48
C ALA A 680 -1.25 -45.16 32.76
N ALA A 681 -1.56 -46.19 31.94
CA ALA A 681 -1.14 -46.65 30.59
C ALA A 681 -2.14 -47.79 30.14
N SER A 682 -1.93 -48.80 29.27
CA SER A 682 -0.77 -49.41 28.56
C SER A 682 -1.21 -50.36 27.42
N LEU A 683 -0.24 -51.06 26.77
CA LEU A 683 -0.36 -52.16 25.77
C LEU A 683 -0.90 -51.80 24.36
N PRO A 684 -0.53 -52.54 23.28
CA PRO A 684 0.56 -53.52 23.13
C PRO A 684 1.66 -53.09 22.12
N LYS A 685 2.65 -53.95 21.86
CA LYS A 685 3.78 -53.71 20.94
C LYS A 685 3.37 -53.81 19.46
N LEU A 686 3.94 -52.98 18.59
CA LEU A 686 4.13 -53.28 17.16
C LEU A 686 5.40 -52.61 16.58
N THR A 687 5.84 -53.11 15.44
CA THR A 687 7.19 -53.04 14.84
C THR A 687 7.71 -51.64 14.43
N ARG A 688 9.03 -51.45 14.58
CA ARG A 688 9.82 -50.28 14.11
C ARG A 688 10.22 -50.41 12.63
N PRO A 689 9.98 -49.40 11.76
CA PRO A 689 10.58 -49.32 10.41
C PRO A 689 12.05 -48.83 10.44
N PRO A 690 12.87 -49.14 9.41
CA PRO A 690 14.33 -49.08 9.52
C PRO A 690 14.96 -47.69 9.33
N GLN A 691 16.10 -47.50 10.01
CA GLN A 691 17.03 -46.37 9.81
C GLN A 691 17.92 -46.61 8.58
N LEU A 692 17.93 -45.67 7.63
CA LEU A 692 18.87 -45.67 6.50
C LEU A 692 20.21 -45.05 6.92
N LYS A 693 21.31 -45.78 6.67
CA LYS A 693 22.69 -45.32 6.91
C LYS A 693 23.24 -44.62 5.65
N PRO A 694 24.16 -43.64 5.80
CA PRO A 694 24.76 -42.94 4.66
C PRO A 694 25.71 -43.84 3.87
N THR A 695 25.57 -43.83 2.55
CA THR A 695 26.47 -44.48 1.59
C THR A 695 27.69 -43.60 1.25
N LYS A 696 28.84 -44.24 1.02
CA LYS A 696 30.03 -43.61 0.42
C LYS A 696 30.16 -44.05 -1.04
N LEU A 697 30.59 -43.14 -1.93
CA LEU A 697 31.52 -43.29 -3.08
C LEU A 697 31.29 -42.11 -4.05
N PRO A 698 32.23 -41.78 -4.97
CA PRO A 698 33.69 -41.84 -4.89
C PRO A 698 34.35 -40.47 -5.19
N THR A 699 35.66 -40.37 -5.03
CA THR A 699 36.47 -39.24 -5.53
C THR A 699 36.72 -39.35 -7.04
N THR A 700 36.38 -38.31 -7.82
CA THR A 700 37.21 -37.70 -8.89
C THR A 700 36.43 -36.62 -9.66
N LEU A 701 36.78 -35.34 -9.47
CA LEU A 701 37.35 -34.48 -10.52
C LEU A 701 37.94 -33.21 -9.90
N THR A 702 38.90 -32.59 -10.60
CA THR A 702 39.69 -31.45 -10.11
C THR A 702 39.54 -30.26 -11.07
N SER A 703 39.90 -29.07 -10.59
CA SER A 703 40.18 -27.86 -11.38
C SER A 703 38.98 -27.11 -11.98
N LEU A 704 38.61 -25.99 -11.35
CA LEU A 704 38.77 -24.64 -11.93
C LEU A 704 38.24 -23.56 -10.95
N LEU A 705 39.07 -23.15 -9.98
CA LEU A 705 38.93 -21.87 -9.25
C LEU A 705 40.15 -21.65 -8.33
N GLU A 706 41.18 -20.98 -8.85
CA GLU A 706 42.26 -20.36 -8.10
C GLU A 706 42.58 -18.99 -8.72
N LEU A 707 43.43 -18.20 -8.03
CA LEU A 707 43.66 -16.76 -8.18
C LEU A 707 42.57 -15.88 -7.52
N ALA A 708 42.87 -15.05 -6.52
CA ALA A 708 44.12 -14.95 -5.75
C ALA A 708 43.90 -14.23 -4.40
N PHE A 709 44.46 -14.76 -3.31
CA PHE A 709 44.97 -14.02 -2.13
C PHE A 709 45.90 -14.94 -1.30
N PRO A 710 46.99 -14.44 -0.67
CA PRO A 710 47.95 -15.26 0.07
C PRO A 710 47.56 -15.55 1.54
N GLN A 711 48.33 -16.44 2.18
CA GLN A 711 48.02 -17.16 3.43
C GLN A 711 48.12 -16.34 4.75
N PRO A 712 47.45 -16.77 5.85
CA PRO A 712 47.47 -16.12 7.16
C PRO A 712 48.38 -16.81 8.22
N LEU A 713 48.85 -16.05 9.22
CA LEU A 713 49.49 -16.52 10.46
C LEU A 713 49.34 -15.44 11.57
N PRO A 714 49.48 -15.76 12.88
CA PRO A 714 48.83 -16.87 13.59
C PRO A 714 48.24 -16.44 14.95
N SER A 715 47.29 -17.21 15.51
CA SER A 715 46.77 -16.97 16.87
C SER A 715 47.69 -17.54 17.97
N PRO A 716 48.01 -16.79 19.04
CA PRO A 716 48.52 -17.37 20.28
C PRO A 716 47.38 -18.01 21.09
N ARG A 717 47.68 -19.06 21.85
CA ARG A 717 46.80 -19.59 22.90
C ARG A 717 47.27 -19.11 24.27
N LEU A 718 46.30 -18.85 25.15
CA LEU A 718 46.28 -19.40 26.52
C LEU A 718 44.82 -19.62 26.93
#